data_AF-A0A813FJG9-F1
#
_entry.id   AF-A0A813FJG9-F1
#
_cell.length_a   1.000
_cell.length_b   1.000
_cell.length_c   1.000
_cell.angle_alpha   90.00
_cell.angle_beta   90.00
_cell.angle_gamma   90.00
#
_symmetry.space_group_name_H-M   'P 1'
#
loop_
_entity.id
_entity.type
_entity.pdbx_description
1 polymer ?
#
loop_
_entity_poly.entity_id
_entity_poly.type
_entity_poly.pdbx_seq_one_letter_code
_entity_poly.pdbx_strand_id
1 'polypeptide(L)'
;MAAEAHRLQKLIVWGSGTSKTVEVELDCAVICKWRSEEEGKQAFYYYCYMGARQRGSIHYLALMPLGVSKSIGEGRVNPEGIEACHKFCGEVFGNRKHNLLSMTDGAAAYRCRCEQCKQWFEEHHWVNHSRKPRGEFSRPIDAAVADVAIGETRAAIAGTMTLDKEWGLLKAPLPRNISAKTPAEIERCDLLVRAQQFRRMISTGDRWSAWIVLNVRDANFKQVIGNAEISNLLTIMGLDVKTQYDSTSKLRYGSIMLMTDQDHDGSHIKGLLINLIHFWWPSLAKMNGFLKEFITPIVKVWKESSNNGARREETSFFSMNQYEAWKAQQERKGFKSKYYKGLGTSTAKEAKEYFRDIEQHEIKFKWTGEQDGEAIDLAFNKKRADDRKDWINGYEDGTYVDHTRGSVGYTDFVHKELVQFAKYDVQRSVPSLVDGFKPSQRKVLFCAFKKKLRNDIKVAQFVGYISEQSAYHHGEVSLENTIVNLAQNFVGSNNTNLLVPSGQFGTRLQGGKDHAAARYIYTRLSPVTRILFHPDDDNVLQYLDDEGLVIEPKWYCPILPTVLMNGADGIGVGWSTNIPNYNPREIIRNLRMMLRGMPMAEMHPWYKGFQGSILPNDREPGKYEVTGVIRKRDGTTLEITELPVKNWTQNYKEFLEELMPKDGKKGEESSESTIEDFREYHTESSVHFVVTMTPEKMRAAERAGLEKTFKLKSSLATSNMVLFDAEGKIT
;
A
#
# COMPACT_ATOMS: atom_id res chain seq x y z
N MET A 1 28.16 -29.46 -8.14
CA MET A 1 27.25 -30.59 -7.85
C MET A 1 27.74 -31.50 -6.72
N ALA A 2 29.01 -31.93 -6.63
CA ALA A 2 29.52 -32.59 -5.41
C ALA A 2 29.40 -31.71 -4.13
N ALA A 3 29.45 -30.38 -4.29
CA ALA A 3 29.21 -29.41 -3.23
C ALA A 3 27.73 -29.30 -2.77
N GLU A 4 26.76 -29.73 -3.60
CA GLU A 4 25.33 -29.73 -3.23
C GLU A 4 24.93 -31.00 -2.49
N ALA A 5 25.54 -32.14 -2.82
CA ALA A 5 25.38 -33.38 -2.05
C ALA A 5 25.90 -33.24 -0.61
N HIS A 6 27.01 -32.50 -0.40
CA HIS A 6 27.50 -32.18 0.95
C HIS A 6 26.62 -31.15 1.70
N ARG A 7 25.92 -30.25 0.99
CA ARG A 7 24.95 -29.33 1.61
C ARG A 7 23.69 -30.04 2.08
N LEU A 8 23.29 -31.13 1.43
CA LEU A 8 22.11 -31.93 1.82
C LEU A 8 22.29 -32.71 3.12
N GLN A 9 23.52 -32.94 3.61
CA GLN A 9 23.75 -33.55 4.93
C GLN A 9 23.27 -32.68 6.10
N LYS A 10 22.80 -31.44 5.87
CA LYS A 10 22.17 -30.57 6.87
C LYS A 10 20.92 -29.91 6.29
N LEU A 11 19.74 -30.44 6.59
CA LEU A 11 18.44 -29.89 6.17
C LEU A 11 17.80 -29.06 7.30
N ILE A 12 17.20 -27.91 6.99
CA ILE A 12 16.41 -27.12 7.96
C ILE A 12 14.93 -27.47 7.78
N VAL A 13 14.32 -28.09 8.79
CA VAL A 13 12.88 -28.43 8.76
C VAL A 13 12.08 -27.29 9.40
N TRP A 14 11.08 -26.77 8.69
CA TRP A 14 10.19 -25.72 9.19
C TRP A 14 8.86 -26.33 9.68
N GLY A 15 8.72 -26.41 11.00
CA GLY A 15 7.47 -26.74 11.69
C GLY A 15 7.35 -25.90 12.97
N SER A 16 6.14 -25.41 13.24
CA SER A 16 5.72 -24.62 14.41
C SER A 16 6.85 -24.04 15.28
N GLY A 17 7.43 -22.92 14.83
CA GLY A 17 8.12 -21.96 15.70
C GLY A 17 9.60 -22.17 16.03
N THR A 18 10.28 -23.23 15.57
CA THR A 18 11.75 -23.34 15.75
C THR A 18 12.46 -23.94 14.53
N SER A 19 13.43 -23.23 13.97
CA SER A 19 14.33 -23.76 12.93
C SER A 19 15.34 -24.71 13.55
N LYS A 20 15.26 -26.02 13.26
CA LYS A 20 16.31 -26.99 13.62
C LYS A 20 16.97 -27.55 12.37
N THR A 21 18.29 -27.65 12.41
CA THR A 21 19.13 -28.29 11.39
C THR A 21 19.21 -29.79 11.70
N VAL A 22 18.93 -30.64 10.71
CA VAL A 22 18.82 -32.09 10.84
C VAL A 22 19.77 -32.77 9.86
N GLU A 23 20.50 -33.79 10.31
CA GLU A 23 21.35 -34.62 9.44
C GLU A 23 20.54 -35.74 8.76
N VAL A 24 20.70 -35.89 7.44
CA VAL A 24 19.99 -36.87 6.60
C VAL A 24 20.97 -37.72 5.78
N GLU A 25 20.52 -38.93 5.41
CA GLU A 25 21.24 -39.92 4.61
C GLU A 25 20.40 -40.29 3.36
N LEU A 26 21.02 -40.39 2.19
CA LEU A 26 20.33 -40.63 0.91
C LEU A 26 20.25 -42.14 0.65
N ASP A 27 19.04 -42.67 0.38
CA ASP A 27 18.77 -44.10 0.54
C ASP A 27 18.09 -44.78 -0.68
N CYS A 28 17.37 -44.05 -1.56
CA CYS A 28 16.74 -44.64 -2.75
C CYS A 28 16.44 -43.65 -3.89
N ALA A 29 16.16 -44.19 -5.09
CA ALA A 29 15.66 -43.45 -6.25
C ALA A 29 14.47 -44.18 -6.91
N VAL A 30 13.45 -43.44 -7.36
CA VAL A 30 12.21 -43.99 -7.98
C VAL A 30 11.91 -43.31 -9.32
N ILE A 31 11.56 -44.08 -10.34
CA ILE A 31 11.18 -43.56 -11.67
C ILE A 31 9.67 -43.77 -11.90
N CYS A 32 8.94 -42.69 -12.21
CA CYS A 32 7.50 -42.69 -12.48
C CYS A 32 7.21 -42.33 -13.95
N LYS A 33 6.29 -43.04 -14.61
CA LYS A 33 5.84 -42.77 -15.98
C LYS A 33 4.45 -42.14 -15.98
N TRP A 34 4.29 -41.05 -16.72
CA TRP A 34 3.02 -40.35 -16.93
C TRP A 34 2.72 -40.21 -18.42
N ARG A 35 1.45 -40.30 -18.84
CA ARG A 35 1.03 -40.24 -20.25
C ARG A 35 0.08 -39.06 -20.43
N SER A 36 0.31 -38.28 -21.48
CA SER A 36 -0.52 -37.15 -21.90
C SER A 36 -0.75 -37.18 -23.42
N GLU A 37 -1.77 -36.48 -23.91
CA GLU A 37 -2.02 -36.29 -25.34
C GLU A 37 -1.73 -34.84 -25.71
N GLU A 38 -0.80 -34.62 -26.64
CA GLU A 38 -0.39 -33.29 -27.09
C GLU A 38 -0.35 -33.27 -28.63
N GLU A 39 -0.98 -32.25 -29.23
CA GLU A 39 -1.05 -32.05 -30.69
C GLU A 39 -1.49 -33.30 -31.48
N GLY A 40 -2.43 -34.06 -30.91
CA GLY A 40 -2.98 -35.28 -31.55
C GLY A 40 -2.04 -36.49 -31.52
N LYS A 41 -0.95 -36.46 -30.74
CA LYS A 41 -0.04 -37.60 -30.52
C LYS A 41 0.12 -37.90 -29.02
N GLN A 42 0.46 -39.14 -28.70
CA GLN A 42 0.71 -39.54 -27.31
C GLN A 42 2.13 -39.17 -26.87
N ALA A 43 2.21 -38.47 -25.75
CA ALA A 43 3.43 -38.09 -25.06
C ALA A 43 3.60 -38.88 -23.74
N PHE A 44 4.82 -39.32 -23.46
CA PHE A 44 5.17 -40.04 -22.24
C PHE A 44 6.27 -39.29 -21.49
N TYR A 45 6.06 -39.06 -20.21
CA TYR A 45 6.94 -38.32 -19.31
C TYR A 45 7.48 -39.27 -18.24
N TYR A 46 8.80 -39.22 -17.98
CA TYR A 46 9.48 -40.04 -16.99
C TYR A 46 10.12 -39.14 -15.94
N TYR A 47 9.75 -39.32 -14.67
CA TYR A 47 10.20 -38.51 -13.53
C TYR A 47 11.07 -39.34 -12.59
N CYS A 48 12.24 -38.83 -12.20
CA CYS A 48 13.12 -39.48 -11.22
C CYS A 48 13.09 -38.72 -9.89
N TYR A 49 12.85 -39.42 -8.77
CA TYR A 49 12.76 -38.83 -7.43
C TYR A 49 13.81 -39.42 -6.49
N MET A 50 14.38 -38.58 -5.60
CA MET A 50 15.32 -39.00 -4.55
C MET A 50 14.61 -39.16 -3.20
N GLY A 51 14.88 -40.27 -2.50
CA GLY A 51 14.48 -40.47 -1.11
C GLY A 51 15.64 -40.21 -0.15
N ALA A 52 15.42 -39.35 0.85
CA ALA A 52 16.35 -39.10 1.94
C ALA A 52 15.73 -39.49 3.29
N ARG A 53 16.52 -39.99 4.22
CA ARG A 53 16.06 -40.38 5.56
C ARG A 53 16.81 -39.58 6.62
N GLN A 54 16.11 -39.10 7.65
CA GLN A 54 16.77 -38.48 8.80
C GLN A 54 17.56 -39.55 9.58
N ARG A 55 18.82 -39.25 9.92
CA ARG A 55 19.69 -40.19 10.64
C ARG A 55 19.08 -40.52 12.00
N GLY A 56 18.81 -41.81 12.26
CA GLY A 56 18.13 -42.28 13.46
C GLY A 56 16.59 -42.28 13.43
N SER A 57 15.97 -41.85 12.33
CA SER A 57 14.51 -41.96 12.09
C SER A 57 14.20 -43.05 11.06
N ILE A 58 13.03 -43.67 11.16
CA ILE A 58 12.52 -44.68 10.20
C ILE A 58 11.62 -44.07 9.11
N HIS A 59 11.34 -42.76 9.18
CA HIS A 59 10.50 -42.08 8.20
C HIS A 59 11.33 -41.44 7.08
N TYR A 60 10.90 -41.67 5.83
CA TYR A 60 11.54 -41.14 4.62
C TYR A 60 10.97 -39.78 4.23
N LEU A 61 11.85 -38.86 3.84
CA LEU A 61 11.53 -37.60 3.18
C LEU A 61 11.75 -37.77 1.66
N ALA A 62 10.72 -37.50 0.87
CA ALA A 62 10.89 -37.35 -0.58
C ALA A 62 11.47 -35.97 -0.88
N LEU A 63 12.64 -35.90 -1.52
CA LEU A 63 13.29 -34.64 -1.85
C LEU A 63 13.52 -34.55 -3.36
N MET A 64 12.72 -33.67 -3.96
CA MET A 64 12.84 -33.06 -5.30
C MET A 64 12.88 -33.98 -6.53
N PRO A 65 12.22 -33.58 -7.64
CA PRO A 65 12.40 -34.23 -8.92
C PRO A 65 13.80 -33.92 -9.46
N LEU A 66 14.55 -34.97 -9.81
CA LEU A 66 15.93 -34.86 -10.29
C LEU A 66 16.03 -34.64 -11.80
N GLY A 67 14.94 -34.88 -12.53
CA GLY A 67 14.86 -34.65 -13.98
C GLY A 67 13.58 -35.23 -14.58
N VAL A 68 13.22 -34.71 -15.76
CA VAL A 68 12.07 -35.17 -16.55
C VAL A 68 12.55 -35.48 -17.97
N SER A 69 12.19 -36.65 -18.49
CA SER A 69 12.41 -37.00 -19.90
C SER A 69 11.07 -37.20 -20.62
N LYS A 70 10.95 -36.68 -21.86
CA LYS A 70 9.73 -36.71 -22.68
C LYS A 70 9.97 -37.50 -23.96
N SER A 71 9.00 -38.34 -24.34
CA SER A 71 8.97 -39.06 -25.62
C SER A 71 7.61 -38.87 -26.28
N ILE A 72 7.57 -38.71 -27.62
CA ILE A 72 6.36 -38.49 -28.41
C ILE A 72 6.29 -39.55 -29.52
N GLY A 73 5.21 -40.33 -29.61
CA GLY A 73 5.05 -41.39 -30.61
C GLY A 73 5.14 -42.83 -30.07
N GLU A 74 5.07 -43.83 -30.97
CA GLU A 74 4.73 -45.25 -30.72
C GLU A 74 5.25 -45.84 -29.39
N GLY A 75 4.34 -46.49 -28.66
CA GLY A 75 4.46 -46.89 -27.26
C GLY A 75 5.52 -47.94 -26.95
N ARG A 76 6.80 -47.62 -27.13
CA ARG A 76 7.93 -48.29 -26.50
C ARG A 76 8.79 -47.29 -25.75
N VAL A 77 9.31 -47.74 -24.62
CA VAL A 77 10.16 -46.98 -23.70
C VAL A 77 11.41 -46.49 -24.44
N ASN A 78 11.70 -45.19 -24.39
CA ASN A 78 12.94 -44.62 -24.96
C ASN A 78 14.15 -45.09 -24.10
N PRO A 79 15.03 -45.98 -24.60
CA PRO A 79 16.11 -46.57 -23.82
C PRO A 79 17.15 -45.53 -23.36
N GLU A 80 17.39 -44.49 -24.17
CA GLU A 80 18.37 -43.44 -23.87
C GLU A 80 17.98 -42.61 -22.64
N GLY A 81 16.68 -42.38 -22.44
CA GLY A 81 16.17 -41.64 -21.27
C GLY A 81 16.31 -42.42 -19.96
N ILE A 82 16.19 -43.75 -20.02
CA ILE A 82 16.42 -44.63 -18.87
C ILE A 82 17.92 -44.71 -18.56
N GLU A 83 18.75 -44.89 -19.58
CA GLU A 83 20.20 -44.99 -19.42
C GLU A 83 20.82 -43.71 -18.84
N ALA A 84 20.30 -42.54 -19.24
CA ALA A 84 20.66 -41.25 -18.64
C ALA A 84 20.30 -41.16 -17.14
N CYS A 85 19.12 -41.64 -16.73
CA CYS A 85 18.73 -41.68 -15.32
C CYS A 85 19.58 -42.66 -14.51
N HIS A 86 19.95 -43.81 -15.10
CA HIS A 86 20.82 -44.80 -14.48
C HIS A 86 22.25 -44.26 -14.26
N LYS A 87 22.82 -43.59 -15.27
CA LYS A 87 24.14 -42.96 -15.17
C LYS A 87 24.17 -41.87 -14.09
N PHE A 88 23.13 -41.03 -14.05
CA PHE A 88 22.96 -40.00 -13.02
C PHE A 88 22.89 -40.59 -11.61
N CYS A 89 22.13 -41.67 -11.40
CA CYS A 89 22.09 -42.36 -10.11
C CYS A 89 23.45 -42.99 -9.75
N GLY A 90 24.18 -43.56 -10.72
CA GLY A 90 25.52 -44.13 -10.49
C GLY A 90 26.55 -43.09 -10.03
N GLU A 91 26.50 -41.88 -10.59
CA GLU A 91 27.38 -40.75 -10.25
C GLU A 91 27.07 -40.17 -8.85
N VAL A 92 25.81 -40.17 -8.42
CA VAL A 92 25.38 -39.64 -7.11
C VAL A 92 25.60 -40.63 -5.97
N PHE A 93 25.38 -41.93 -6.19
CA PHE A 93 25.41 -42.96 -5.14
C PHE A 93 26.69 -43.82 -5.15
N GLY A 94 27.65 -43.55 -6.05
CA GLY A 94 28.99 -44.12 -6.05
C GLY A 94 29.01 -45.65 -6.14
N ASN A 95 28.61 -46.22 -7.28
CA ASN A 95 28.77 -47.62 -7.69
C ASN A 95 28.49 -48.74 -6.65
N ARG A 96 27.80 -48.47 -5.54
CA ARG A 96 27.32 -49.50 -4.62
C ARG A 96 26.00 -50.03 -5.16
N LYS A 97 26.00 -51.30 -5.55
CA LYS A 97 24.83 -52.05 -6.03
C LYS A 97 23.77 -52.14 -4.93
N HIS A 98 22.90 -51.14 -4.80
CA HIS A 98 21.65 -51.26 -4.07
C HIS A 98 20.48 -50.79 -4.93
N ASN A 99 19.60 -51.75 -5.23
CA ASN A 99 18.20 -51.65 -5.66
C ASN A 99 17.85 -50.68 -6.81
N LEU A 100 18.44 -50.88 -8.00
CA LEU A 100 17.86 -50.40 -9.25
C LEU A 100 17.01 -51.51 -9.89
N LEU A 101 15.70 -51.30 -9.99
CA LEU A 101 14.75 -52.18 -10.68
C LEU A 101 14.49 -51.66 -12.10
N SER A 102 14.83 -52.48 -13.11
CA SER A 102 14.48 -52.27 -14.52
C SER A 102 13.10 -52.89 -14.80
N MET A 103 12.19 -52.13 -15.43
CA MET A 103 10.88 -52.62 -15.88
C MET A 103 10.79 -52.57 -17.41
N THR A 104 10.56 -53.72 -18.04
CA THR A 104 10.17 -53.86 -19.45
C THR A 104 8.72 -54.34 -19.57
N ASP A 105 8.12 -54.05 -20.73
CA ASP A 105 6.68 -54.10 -21.04
C ASP A 105 5.88 -55.30 -20.53
N GLY A 106 4.62 -55.01 -20.14
CA GLY A 106 3.57 -56.01 -19.93
C GLY A 106 2.80 -55.80 -18.63
N ALA A 107 1.48 -55.86 -18.70
CA ALA A 107 0.56 -55.59 -17.60
C ALA A 107 0.81 -56.46 -16.34
N ALA A 108 1.59 -55.95 -15.39
CA ALA A 108 1.63 -56.36 -13.98
C ALA A 108 2.44 -55.32 -13.18
N ALA A 109 1.82 -54.62 -12.21
CA ALA A 109 2.52 -53.72 -11.31
C ALA A 109 3.40 -54.51 -10.33
N TYR A 110 4.71 -54.22 -10.26
CA TYR A 110 5.64 -54.87 -9.32
C TYR A 110 6.17 -53.91 -8.24
N ARG A 111 6.34 -54.47 -7.03
CA ARG A 111 6.56 -53.83 -5.73
C ARG A 111 8.01 -53.42 -5.44
N CYS A 112 8.18 -52.35 -4.66
CA CYS A 112 9.40 -52.07 -3.89
C CYS A 112 9.64 -53.20 -2.85
N ARG A 113 10.88 -53.67 -2.68
CA ARG A 113 11.24 -54.72 -1.69
C ARG A 113 11.58 -54.19 -0.29
N CYS A 114 11.50 -52.88 -0.07
CA CYS A 114 11.64 -52.31 1.27
C CYS A 114 10.28 -52.39 1.99
N GLU A 115 10.18 -53.25 3.02
CA GLU A 115 8.95 -53.48 3.79
C GLU A 115 8.43 -52.18 4.44
N GLN A 116 9.31 -51.24 4.78
CA GLN A 116 8.96 -49.95 5.40
C GLN A 116 8.45 -48.91 4.40
N CYS A 117 9.00 -48.86 3.17
CA CYS A 117 8.44 -48.03 2.11
C CYS A 117 7.07 -48.55 1.66
N LYS A 118 6.90 -49.88 1.64
CA LYS A 118 5.62 -50.53 1.34
C LYS A 118 4.54 -50.13 2.34
N GLN A 119 4.85 -50.14 3.64
CA GLN A 119 3.93 -49.72 4.70
C GLN A 119 3.53 -48.24 4.58
N TRP A 120 4.48 -47.35 4.23
CA TRP A 120 4.20 -45.94 4.00
C TRP A 120 3.30 -45.68 2.78
N PHE A 121 3.51 -46.39 1.66
CA PHE A 121 2.66 -46.32 0.46
C PHE A 121 1.27 -46.96 0.64
N GLU A 122 1.17 -47.97 1.51
CA GLU A 122 -0.10 -48.61 1.91
C GLU A 122 -0.92 -47.70 2.87
N GLU A 123 -0.26 -47.01 3.81
CA GLU A 123 -0.89 -46.04 4.73
C GLU A 123 -1.31 -44.72 4.06
N HIS A 124 -0.63 -44.31 2.98
CA HIS A 124 -0.92 -43.07 2.25
C HIS A 124 -1.63 -43.31 0.90
N HIS A 125 -2.16 -44.52 0.69
CA HIS A 125 -3.07 -44.95 -0.38
C HIS A 125 -2.66 -44.66 -1.84
N TRP A 126 -1.62 -45.32 -2.36
CA TRP A 126 -1.40 -45.38 -3.82
C TRP A 126 -1.25 -46.85 -4.30
N VAL A 127 -2.38 -47.41 -4.77
CA VAL A 127 -2.57 -48.56 -5.69
C VAL A 127 -2.54 -50.01 -5.13
N ASN A 128 -3.72 -50.68 -5.03
CA ASN A 128 -4.20 -51.66 -6.05
C ASN A 128 -5.63 -52.21 -5.76
N HIS A 129 -6.44 -52.40 -6.81
CA HIS A 129 -7.80 -52.99 -6.77
C HIS A 129 -7.81 -54.44 -7.29
N SER A 130 -8.53 -55.37 -6.63
CA SER A 130 -9.60 -56.20 -7.25
C SER A 130 -10.13 -57.35 -6.37
N ARG A 131 -11.44 -57.64 -6.57
CA ARG A 131 -12.31 -58.76 -6.14
C ARG A 131 -13.07 -58.61 -4.79
N LYS A 132 -14.38 -58.31 -4.90
CA LYS A 132 -15.42 -58.38 -3.81
C LYS A 132 -16.06 -59.79 -3.75
N PRO A 133 -16.76 -60.19 -2.66
CA PRO A 133 -18.22 -59.95 -2.59
C PRO A 133 -18.84 -59.74 -1.18
N ARG A 134 -19.99 -59.00 -1.18
CA ARG A 134 -21.11 -58.94 -0.20
C ARG A 134 -20.97 -58.11 1.10
N GLY A 135 -21.94 -57.21 1.27
CA GLY A 135 -22.39 -56.66 2.55
C GLY A 135 -21.87 -55.26 2.87
N GLU A 136 -22.75 -54.26 2.78
CA GLU A 136 -22.62 -52.88 3.32
C GLU A 136 -21.49 -51.99 2.77
N PHE A 137 -21.87 -51.04 1.90
CA PHE A 137 -20.98 -50.02 1.34
C PHE A 137 -20.98 -48.74 2.18
N SER A 138 -19.91 -48.50 2.94
CA SER A 138 -19.46 -47.15 3.28
C SER A 138 -18.38 -46.72 2.27
N ARG A 139 -18.78 -45.86 1.33
CA ARG A 139 -17.97 -45.05 0.39
C ARG A 139 -16.93 -45.77 -0.51
N PRO A 140 -17.21 -45.93 -1.82
CA PRO A 140 -16.24 -46.32 -2.85
C PRO A 140 -15.25 -45.19 -3.18
N ILE A 141 -14.10 -45.58 -3.76
CA ILE A 141 -13.02 -44.73 -4.32
C ILE A 141 -13.48 -43.70 -5.37
N ASP A 142 -14.75 -43.75 -5.78
CA ASP A 142 -15.40 -42.68 -6.52
C ASP A 142 -15.50 -41.37 -5.71
N ALA A 143 -15.43 -41.39 -4.38
CA ALA A 143 -15.48 -40.17 -3.55
C ALA A 143 -14.14 -39.42 -3.41
N ALA A 144 -13.00 -40.03 -3.77
CA ALA A 144 -11.69 -39.36 -3.74
C ALA A 144 -11.18 -39.02 -5.14
N VAL A 145 -11.66 -39.72 -6.18
CA VAL A 145 -11.39 -39.39 -7.58
C VAL A 145 -12.48 -38.50 -8.19
N ALA A 146 -13.70 -38.43 -7.62
CA ALA A 146 -14.63 -37.34 -7.93
C ALA A 146 -14.13 -35.97 -7.45
N ASP A 147 -13.26 -35.91 -6.42
CA ASP A 147 -12.62 -34.66 -5.99
C ASP A 147 -11.50 -34.20 -6.96
N VAL A 148 -11.09 -35.04 -7.92
CA VAL A 148 -9.99 -34.73 -8.84
C VAL A 148 -10.39 -34.82 -10.33
N ALA A 149 -11.47 -35.52 -10.71
CA ALA A 149 -11.76 -35.77 -12.13
C ALA A 149 -13.18 -35.49 -12.65
N ILE A 150 -14.20 -35.16 -11.83
CA ILE A 150 -15.50 -34.69 -12.36
C ILE A 150 -16.06 -33.56 -11.50
N GLY A 151 -15.56 -32.35 -11.75
CA GLY A 151 -16.28 -31.10 -11.53
C GLY A 151 -16.89 -30.52 -12.81
N GLU A 152 -16.78 -31.22 -13.95
CA GLU A 152 -17.55 -30.92 -15.17
C GLU A 152 -18.16 -32.23 -15.69
N THR A 153 -19.38 -32.59 -15.26
CA THR A 153 -20.57 -32.39 -16.10
C THR A 153 -21.84 -32.91 -15.41
N ARG A 154 -22.84 -32.02 -15.36
CA ARG A 154 -24.27 -32.19 -15.03
C ARG A 154 -24.65 -32.30 -13.54
N ALA A 155 -25.07 -31.18 -12.95
CA ALA A 155 -26.44 -30.67 -13.05
C ALA A 155 -26.63 -29.36 -12.25
N ALA A 156 -27.28 -28.39 -12.91
CA ALA A 156 -28.21 -27.40 -12.35
C ALA A 156 -27.79 -26.48 -11.17
N ILE A 157 -27.70 -25.17 -11.51
CA ILE A 157 -28.04 -23.99 -10.70
C ILE A 157 -26.95 -23.44 -9.73
N ALA A 158 -26.65 -22.14 -9.93
CA ALA A 158 -25.93 -21.16 -9.09
C ALA A 158 -24.38 -21.17 -9.08
N GLY A 159 -23.79 -20.01 -9.39
CA GLY A 159 -22.35 -19.80 -9.59
C GLY A 159 -21.53 -19.61 -8.31
N THR A 160 -20.26 -20.02 -8.34
CA THR A 160 -19.15 -19.50 -7.50
C THR A 160 -17.79 -20.01 -8.02
N MET A 161 -16.76 -19.18 -7.85
CA MET A 161 -15.40 -19.23 -8.45
C MET A 161 -14.55 -20.46 -8.09
N THR A 162 -13.74 -20.96 -9.04
CA THR A 162 -12.67 -21.95 -8.80
C THR A 162 -11.28 -21.29 -8.76
N LEU A 163 -10.49 -21.70 -7.77
CA LEU A 163 -9.13 -21.27 -7.46
C LEU A 163 -8.10 -22.17 -8.16
N ASP A 164 -7.20 -21.58 -8.94
CA ASP A 164 -6.09 -22.29 -9.59
C ASP A 164 -4.77 -22.03 -8.84
N LYS A 165 -3.89 -23.03 -8.75
CA LYS A 165 -2.63 -23.01 -7.98
C LYS A 165 -1.46 -23.47 -8.85
N GLU A 166 -0.66 -22.54 -9.36
CA GLU A 166 0.82 -22.63 -9.50
C GLU A 166 1.38 -21.35 -10.17
N TRP A 167 2.69 -21.11 -9.94
CA TRP A 167 3.65 -20.28 -10.71
C TRP A 167 4.21 -18.98 -10.08
N GLY A 168 5.55 -18.94 -10.01
CA GLY A 168 6.34 -17.72 -9.86
C GLY A 168 6.30 -16.85 -11.13
N LEU A 169 6.55 -15.55 -10.94
CA LEU A 169 6.70 -14.50 -11.97
C LEU A 169 5.84 -14.68 -13.24
N LEU A 170 4.63 -14.12 -13.23
CA LEU A 170 3.79 -13.95 -14.41
C LEU A 170 4.47 -13.04 -15.46
N LYS A 171 5.02 -13.65 -16.50
CA LYS A 171 5.35 -13.03 -17.81
C LYS A 171 4.35 -13.41 -18.91
N ALA A 172 3.22 -14.05 -18.58
CA ALA A 172 2.25 -14.53 -19.56
C ALA A 172 0.83 -14.00 -19.27
N PRO A 173 0.00 -13.72 -20.31
CA PRO A 173 -1.37 -13.25 -20.15
C PRO A 173 -2.27 -14.34 -19.54
N LEU A 174 -3.33 -13.91 -18.84
CA LEU A 174 -4.36 -14.78 -18.26
C LEU A 174 -4.79 -15.91 -19.22
N PRO A 175 -5.06 -17.13 -18.72
CA PRO A 175 -5.53 -18.23 -19.56
C PRO A 175 -6.80 -17.80 -20.33
N ARG A 176 -6.77 -17.97 -21.65
CA ARG A 176 -7.84 -17.53 -22.58
C ARG A 176 -9.22 -18.14 -22.32
N ASN A 177 -9.32 -19.13 -21.41
CA ASN A 177 -10.50 -19.98 -21.23
C ASN A 177 -11.33 -19.71 -19.96
N ILE A 178 -11.02 -18.69 -19.16
CA ILE A 178 -11.94 -18.18 -18.12
C ILE A 178 -12.78 -17.07 -18.77
N SER A 179 -13.74 -17.47 -19.60
CA SER A 179 -14.82 -16.62 -20.05
C SER A 179 -16.12 -17.34 -19.76
N ALA A 180 -17.08 -16.66 -19.14
CA ALA A 180 -18.45 -17.12 -19.14
C ALA A 180 -18.87 -17.41 -20.60
N LYS A 181 -19.35 -18.62 -20.87
CA LYS A 181 -19.48 -19.16 -22.23
C LYS A 181 -20.77 -18.71 -22.90
N THR A 182 -21.69 -18.12 -22.14
CA THR A 182 -22.97 -17.58 -22.62
C THR A 182 -23.29 -16.19 -22.02
N PRO A 183 -24.07 -15.34 -22.71
CA PRO A 183 -24.54 -14.06 -22.15
C PRO A 183 -25.24 -14.18 -20.79
N ALA A 184 -25.98 -15.27 -20.57
CA ALA A 184 -26.67 -15.55 -19.30
C ALA A 184 -25.72 -15.93 -18.15
N GLU A 185 -24.55 -16.50 -18.46
CA GLU A 185 -23.50 -16.76 -17.46
C GLU A 185 -22.70 -15.50 -17.17
N ILE A 186 -22.44 -14.66 -18.18
CA ILE A 186 -21.75 -13.37 -18.01
C ILE A 186 -22.56 -12.51 -17.03
N GLU A 187 -23.87 -12.37 -17.25
CA GLU A 187 -24.77 -11.59 -16.39
C GLU A 187 -24.77 -12.05 -14.91
N ARG A 188 -24.39 -13.31 -14.63
CA ARG A 188 -24.35 -13.88 -13.26
C ARG A 188 -22.96 -13.86 -12.62
N CYS A 189 -21.93 -13.47 -13.35
CA CYS A 189 -20.55 -13.44 -12.87
C CYS A 189 -20.16 -12.03 -12.40
N ASP A 190 -19.74 -11.93 -11.14
CA ASP A 190 -19.27 -10.68 -10.54
C ASP A 190 -17.73 -10.67 -10.45
N LEU A 191 -17.09 -9.59 -10.89
CA LEU A 191 -15.68 -9.36 -10.61
C LEU A 191 -15.52 -8.71 -9.24
N LEU A 192 -14.85 -9.41 -8.31
CA LEU A 192 -14.52 -8.85 -6.99
C LEU A 192 -13.23 -8.02 -7.05
N VAL A 193 -13.32 -6.71 -6.80
CA VAL A 193 -12.17 -5.80 -6.72
C VAL A 193 -11.85 -5.48 -5.25
N ARG A 194 -10.58 -5.65 -4.84
CA ARG A 194 -10.16 -5.57 -3.44
C ARG A 194 -9.10 -4.50 -3.18
N ALA A 195 -9.23 -3.80 -2.05
CA ALA A 195 -8.18 -2.97 -1.48
C ALA A 195 -7.10 -3.81 -0.73
N GLN A 196 -5.90 -3.25 -0.58
CA GLN A 196 -4.59 -3.89 -0.30
C GLN A 196 -4.51 -4.94 0.82
N GLN A 197 -5.36 -4.89 1.86
CA GLN A 197 -5.15 -5.65 3.11
C GLN A 197 -5.67 -7.09 3.10
N PHE A 198 -6.43 -7.49 2.08
CA PHE A 198 -7.20 -8.74 2.12
C PHE A 198 -6.58 -9.89 1.31
N ARG A 199 -5.34 -10.26 1.67
CA ARG A 199 -4.54 -11.24 0.91
C ARG A 199 -4.80 -12.73 1.26
N ARG A 200 -5.52 -13.06 2.34
CA ARG A 200 -5.58 -14.46 2.87
C ARG A 200 -6.95 -15.08 3.11
N MET A 201 -8.04 -14.30 3.10
CA MET A 201 -9.34 -14.83 3.54
C MET A 201 -10.04 -15.71 2.49
N ILE A 202 -9.65 -15.61 1.21
CA ILE A 202 -10.30 -16.34 0.10
C ILE A 202 -9.31 -17.26 -0.66
N SER A 203 -7.99 -17.15 -0.46
CA SER A 203 -7.00 -17.93 -1.25
C SER A 203 -5.62 -17.95 -0.61
N THR A 204 -5.01 -19.13 -0.47
CA THR A 204 -3.61 -19.31 -0.06
C THR A 204 -2.69 -19.27 -1.28
N GLY A 205 -1.98 -18.15 -1.45
CA GLY A 205 -0.83 -18.01 -2.35
C GLY A 205 -1.17 -17.34 -3.67
N ASP A 206 -0.85 -16.04 -3.80
CA ASP A 206 -0.26 -15.42 -5.00
C ASP A 206 0.03 -13.93 -4.78
N ARG A 207 1.02 -13.41 -5.51
CA ARG A 207 1.44 -11.99 -5.51
C ARG A 207 0.54 -11.18 -6.45
N TRP A 208 -0.23 -10.24 -5.90
CA TRP A 208 -1.03 -9.28 -6.67
C TRP A 208 -0.82 -7.85 -6.16
N SER A 209 -0.81 -6.92 -7.12
CA SER A 209 -0.54 -5.49 -6.98
C SER A 209 -1.61 -4.78 -6.15
N ALA A 210 -1.21 -3.68 -5.50
CA ALA A 210 -2.13 -2.71 -4.91
C ALA A 210 -3.12 -2.17 -5.96
N TRP A 211 -4.24 -1.58 -5.52
CA TRP A 211 -5.12 -0.78 -6.36
C TRP A 211 -5.17 0.63 -5.78
N ILE A 212 -4.28 1.52 -6.23
CA ILE A 212 -4.42 2.96 -6.03
C ILE A 212 -5.00 3.50 -7.34
N VAL A 213 -6.32 3.54 -7.40
CA VAL A 213 -7.05 3.90 -8.61
C VAL A 213 -6.77 5.37 -8.94
N LEU A 214 -6.10 5.60 -10.05
CA LEU A 214 -5.80 6.92 -10.57
C LEU A 214 -7.11 7.67 -10.87
N ASN A 215 -7.21 8.93 -10.47
CA ASN A 215 -8.32 9.78 -10.94
C ASN A 215 -8.17 10.03 -12.45
N VAL A 216 -8.97 9.33 -13.26
CA VAL A 216 -8.84 9.35 -14.71
C VAL A 216 -9.34 10.63 -15.38
N ARG A 217 -10.15 11.45 -14.71
CA ARG A 217 -10.63 12.72 -15.27
C ARG A 217 -9.50 13.73 -15.45
N ASP A 218 -8.50 13.62 -14.59
CA ASP A 218 -7.37 14.56 -14.53
C ASP A 218 -6.07 13.96 -15.09
N ALA A 219 -6.12 12.70 -15.52
CA ALA A 219 -4.97 11.98 -16.07
C ALA A 219 -4.98 12.06 -17.60
N ASN A 220 -3.80 12.30 -18.19
CA ASN A 220 -3.68 12.19 -19.64
C ASN A 220 -3.74 10.72 -20.08
N PHE A 221 -4.07 10.50 -21.36
CA PHE A 221 -4.22 9.15 -21.93
C PHE A 221 -3.02 8.24 -21.67
N LYS A 222 -1.81 8.79 -21.73
CA LYS A 222 -0.56 8.04 -21.49
C LYS A 222 -0.43 7.61 -20.03
N GLN A 223 -0.85 8.44 -19.07
CA GLN A 223 -0.86 8.10 -17.65
C GLN A 223 -1.89 6.99 -17.34
N VAL A 224 -3.07 7.06 -17.96
CA VAL A 224 -4.12 6.05 -17.76
C VAL A 224 -3.69 4.69 -18.32
N ILE A 225 -3.18 4.62 -19.55
CA ILE A 225 -2.70 3.36 -20.15
C ILE A 225 -1.40 2.87 -19.50
N GLY A 226 -0.52 3.79 -19.10
CA GLY A 226 0.71 3.46 -18.40
C GLY A 226 0.48 2.94 -16.98
N ASN A 227 -0.73 3.10 -16.43
CA ASN A 227 -1.08 2.56 -15.13
C ASN A 227 -1.39 1.06 -15.26
N ALA A 228 -0.51 0.23 -14.69
CA ALA A 228 -0.62 -1.23 -14.75
C ALA A 228 -1.92 -1.76 -14.13
N GLU A 229 -2.45 -1.11 -13.10
CA GLU A 229 -3.67 -1.53 -12.42
C GLU A 229 -4.89 -1.32 -13.32
N ILE A 230 -5.03 -0.12 -13.91
CA ILE A 230 -6.09 0.16 -14.88
C ILE A 230 -5.98 -0.80 -16.06
N SER A 231 -4.78 -0.98 -16.63
CA SER A 231 -4.58 -1.92 -17.75
C SER A 231 -4.99 -3.35 -17.40
N ASN A 232 -4.75 -3.79 -16.17
CA ASN A 232 -5.19 -5.11 -15.69
C ASN A 232 -6.71 -5.18 -15.58
N LEU A 233 -7.37 -4.15 -15.04
CA LEU A 233 -8.83 -4.11 -14.95
C LEU A 233 -9.48 -4.18 -16.33
N LEU A 234 -8.97 -3.41 -17.29
CA LEU A 234 -9.44 -3.44 -18.68
C LEU A 234 -9.35 -4.85 -19.25
N THR A 235 -8.20 -5.50 -19.06
CA THR A 235 -7.93 -6.85 -19.57
C THR A 235 -8.84 -7.89 -18.93
N ILE A 236 -9.02 -7.83 -17.60
CA ILE A 236 -9.83 -8.78 -16.83
C ILE A 236 -11.31 -8.64 -17.15
N MET A 237 -11.83 -7.41 -17.26
CA MET A 237 -13.23 -7.17 -17.61
C MET A 237 -13.52 -7.34 -19.10
N GLY A 238 -12.50 -7.25 -19.96
CA GLY A 238 -12.68 -7.12 -21.41
C GLY A 238 -13.18 -5.74 -21.82
N LEU A 239 -12.82 -4.71 -21.06
CA LEU A 239 -13.15 -3.32 -21.36
C LEU A 239 -12.18 -2.73 -22.38
N ASP A 240 -12.72 -2.02 -23.35
CA ASP A 240 -12.00 -1.19 -24.30
C ASP A 240 -12.47 0.24 -24.14
N VAL A 241 -11.49 1.10 -23.88
CA VAL A 241 -11.62 2.56 -23.75
C VAL A 241 -12.35 3.21 -24.94
N LYS A 242 -12.18 2.68 -26.16
CA LYS A 242 -12.80 3.25 -27.37
C LYS A 242 -14.23 2.77 -27.61
N THR A 243 -14.66 1.73 -26.90
CA THR A 243 -15.95 1.07 -27.12
C THR A 243 -16.97 1.60 -26.13
N GLN A 244 -18.17 1.97 -26.63
CA GLN A 244 -19.34 2.22 -25.79
C GLN A 244 -20.14 0.92 -25.63
N TYR A 245 -20.65 0.67 -24.43
CA TYR A 245 -21.28 -0.59 -24.07
C TYR A 245 -22.76 -0.38 -23.73
N ASP A 246 -23.64 -0.92 -24.57
CA ASP A 246 -25.10 -0.89 -24.32
C ASP A 246 -25.57 -2.10 -23.49
N SER A 247 -24.72 -3.12 -23.33
CA SER A 247 -24.97 -4.30 -22.51
C SER A 247 -23.65 -4.92 -22.03
N THR A 248 -23.74 -5.79 -21.03
CA THR A 248 -22.60 -6.54 -20.47
C THR A 248 -22.21 -7.76 -21.29
N SER A 249 -22.95 -8.10 -22.36
CA SER A 249 -22.74 -9.31 -23.18
C SER A 249 -21.35 -9.42 -23.83
N LYS A 250 -20.69 -8.29 -24.07
CA LYS A 250 -19.33 -8.20 -24.64
C LYS A 250 -18.23 -8.24 -23.56
N LEU A 251 -18.60 -8.16 -22.28
CA LEU A 251 -17.68 -8.18 -21.15
C LEU A 251 -17.45 -9.62 -20.68
N ARG A 252 -16.37 -9.83 -19.94
CA ARG A 252 -16.08 -11.12 -19.31
C ARG A 252 -16.89 -11.36 -18.03
N TYR A 253 -17.36 -10.29 -17.41
CA TYR A 253 -18.15 -10.28 -16.18
C TYR A 253 -19.35 -9.34 -16.33
N GLY A 254 -20.46 -9.69 -15.69
CA GLY A 254 -21.72 -8.96 -15.74
C GLY A 254 -21.81 -7.82 -14.74
N SER A 255 -21.04 -7.87 -13.65
CA SER A 255 -20.96 -6.79 -12.68
C SER A 255 -19.58 -6.71 -12.02
N ILE A 256 -19.32 -5.59 -11.34
CA ILE A 256 -18.13 -5.35 -10.52
C ILE A 256 -18.59 -5.15 -9.08
N MET A 257 -18.09 -5.98 -8.18
CA MET A 257 -18.31 -5.88 -6.74
C MET A 257 -17.09 -5.29 -6.04
N LEU A 258 -17.28 -4.12 -5.42
CA LEU A 258 -16.28 -3.34 -4.73
C LEU A 258 -16.17 -3.81 -3.27
N MET A 259 -15.03 -4.36 -2.88
CA MET A 259 -14.78 -4.80 -1.50
C MET A 259 -13.62 -4.01 -0.90
N THR A 260 -13.97 -3.04 -0.06
CA THR A 260 -13.03 -2.15 0.63
C THR A 260 -13.19 -2.28 2.14
N ASP A 261 -12.19 -1.80 2.88
CA ASP A 261 -12.36 -1.57 4.32
C ASP A 261 -13.54 -0.60 4.54
N GLN A 262 -14.24 -0.78 5.67
CA GLN A 262 -15.39 0.07 6.02
C GLN A 262 -14.89 1.29 6.80
N ASP A 263 -14.03 2.05 6.14
CA ASP A 263 -13.46 3.30 6.60
C ASP A 263 -13.54 4.38 5.50
N HIS A 264 -13.15 5.60 5.84
CA HIS A 264 -13.20 6.73 4.92
C HIS A 264 -12.35 6.51 3.66
N ASP A 265 -11.15 5.94 3.79
CA ASP A 265 -10.27 5.69 2.64
C ASP A 265 -10.87 4.60 1.71
N GLY A 266 -11.59 3.62 2.25
CA GLY A 266 -12.38 2.65 1.50
C GLY A 266 -13.47 3.31 0.64
N SER A 267 -14.25 4.23 1.21
CA SER A 267 -15.24 5.01 0.46
C SER A 267 -14.62 5.82 -0.68
N HIS A 268 -13.42 6.39 -0.48
CA HIS A 268 -12.69 7.05 -1.55
C HIS A 268 -12.30 6.10 -2.69
N ILE A 269 -11.83 4.90 -2.38
CA ILE A 269 -11.51 3.86 -3.39
C ILE A 269 -12.76 3.49 -4.19
N LYS A 270 -13.91 3.28 -3.53
CA LYS A 270 -15.20 3.02 -4.21
C LYS A 270 -15.52 4.18 -5.16
N GLY A 271 -15.41 5.41 -4.69
CA GLY A 271 -15.65 6.61 -5.50
C GLY A 271 -14.73 6.72 -6.72
N LEU A 272 -13.43 6.43 -6.57
CA LEU A 272 -12.47 6.45 -7.69
C LEU A 272 -12.81 5.40 -8.76
N LEU A 273 -13.28 4.20 -8.36
CA LEU A 273 -13.71 3.16 -9.30
C LEU A 273 -15.03 3.52 -9.99
N ILE A 274 -16.01 4.07 -9.24
CA ILE A 274 -17.25 4.61 -9.80
C ILE A 274 -16.91 5.71 -10.83
N ASN A 275 -16.00 6.61 -10.48
CA ASN A 275 -15.54 7.69 -11.35
C ASN A 275 -14.85 7.16 -12.62
N LEU A 276 -14.00 6.14 -12.50
CA LEU A 276 -13.38 5.46 -13.64
C LEU A 276 -14.41 4.94 -14.63
N ILE A 277 -15.38 4.17 -14.13
CA ILE A 277 -16.44 3.60 -14.99
C ILE A 277 -17.31 4.71 -15.58
N HIS A 278 -17.74 5.68 -14.77
CA HIS A 278 -18.57 6.78 -15.22
C HIS A 278 -17.89 7.65 -16.29
N PHE A 279 -16.58 7.92 -16.17
CA PHE A 279 -15.87 8.78 -17.11
C PHE A 279 -15.68 8.14 -18.49
N TRP A 280 -15.28 6.86 -18.55
CA TRP A 280 -15.01 6.18 -19.82
C TRP A 280 -16.25 5.49 -20.41
N TRP A 281 -17.11 4.93 -19.56
CA TRP A 281 -18.30 4.18 -19.96
C TRP A 281 -19.52 4.59 -19.12
N PRO A 282 -20.06 5.81 -19.30
CA PRO A 282 -21.24 6.28 -18.58
C PRO A 282 -22.43 5.31 -18.68
N SER A 283 -22.60 4.65 -19.83
CA SER A 283 -23.67 3.66 -20.05
C SER A 283 -23.58 2.46 -19.09
N LEU A 284 -22.37 2.03 -18.72
CA LEU A 284 -22.17 0.96 -17.74
C LEU A 284 -22.54 1.42 -16.33
N ALA A 285 -22.18 2.65 -15.95
CA ALA A 285 -22.55 3.21 -14.64
C ALA A 285 -24.08 3.39 -14.51
N LYS A 286 -24.77 3.68 -15.63
CA LYS A 286 -26.24 3.79 -15.70
C LYS A 286 -26.96 2.44 -15.59
N MET A 287 -26.28 1.31 -15.78
CA MET A 287 -26.87 -0.02 -15.61
C MET A 287 -26.98 -0.40 -14.13
N ASN A 288 -28.21 -0.47 -13.63
CA ASN A 288 -28.51 -0.79 -12.23
C ASN A 288 -27.95 -2.17 -11.85
N GLY A 289 -27.12 -2.20 -10.81
CA GLY A 289 -26.47 -3.42 -10.34
C GLY A 289 -25.23 -3.84 -11.13
N PHE A 290 -24.77 -3.06 -12.12
CA PHE A 290 -23.45 -3.28 -12.74
C PHE A 290 -22.32 -2.99 -11.75
N LEU A 291 -22.45 -1.93 -10.93
CA LEU A 291 -21.59 -1.69 -9.79
C LEU A 291 -22.31 -2.14 -8.51
N LYS A 292 -21.58 -2.87 -7.68
CA LYS A 292 -22.02 -3.35 -6.37
C LYS A 292 -20.95 -3.04 -5.34
N GLU A 293 -21.32 -2.97 -4.08
CA GLU A 293 -20.38 -2.97 -2.97
C GLU A 293 -20.63 -4.15 -2.04
N PHE A 294 -19.54 -4.65 -1.46
CA PHE A 294 -19.57 -5.63 -0.40
C PHE A 294 -19.33 -4.92 0.93
N ILE A 295 -20.29 -5.01 1.84
CA ILE A 295 -20.20 -4.43 3.17
C ILE A 295 -19.96 -5.50 4.22
N THR A 296 -19.25 -5.13 5.29
CA THR A 296 -19.08 -5.96 6.49
C THR A 296 -19.59 -5.21 7.71
N PRO A 297 -20.00 -5.91 8.77
CA PRO A 297 -20.31 -5.26 10.04
C PRO A 297 -19.13 -4.40 10.53
N ILE A 298 -19.41 -3.18 10.99
CA ILE A 298 -18.41 -2.26 11.57
C ILE A 298 -18.20 -2.59 13.04
N VAL A 299 -19.27 -3.00 13.75
CA VAL A 299 -19.20 -3.41 15.16
C VAL A 299 -19.95 -4.71 15.34
N LYS A 300 -19.36 -5.65 16.07
CA LYS A 300 -20.08 -6.82 16.59
C LYS A 300 -20.08 -6.78 18.11
N VAL A 301 -21.23 -7.09 18.69
CA VAL A 301 -21.42 -7.15 20.13
C VAL A 301 -21.97 -8.51 20.52
N TRP A 302 -21.44 -9.12 21.58
CA TRP A 302 -21.87 -10.43 22.06
C TRP A 302 -21.71 -10.55 23.58
N LYS A 303 -22.41 -11.51 24.19
CA LYS A 303 -22.13 -12.00 25.55
C LYS A 303 -21.28 -13.25 25.48
N GLU A 304 -20.41 -13.45 26.46
CA GLU A 304 -19.69 -14.72 26.60
C GLU A 304 -20.47 -15.72 27.44
N SER A 305 -20.56 -16.96 26.94
CA SER A 305 -21.12 -18.08 27.70
C SER A 305 -20.18 -18.50 28.84
N SER A 306 -20.72 -18.59 30.05
CA SER A 306 -19.99 -18.97 31.27
C SER A 306 -19.30 -20.33 31.20
N ASN A 307 -19.80 -21.25 30.37
CA ASN A 307 -19.37 -22.66 30.38
C ASN A 307 -18.28 -22.98 29.33
N ASN A 308 -18.08 -22.14 28.30
CA ASN A 308 -17.24 -22.49 27.15
C ASN A 308 -16.57 -21.30 26.43
N GLY A 309 -16.83 -20.05 26.86
CA GLY A 309 -16.35 -18.86 26.14
C GLY A 309 -16.99 -18.62 24.77
N ALA A 310 -18.01 -19.39 24.39
CA ALA A 310 -18.74 -19.22 23.14
C ALA A 310 -19.55 -17.91 23.13
N ARG A 311 -19.63 -17.24 21.98
CA ARG A 311 -20.45 -16.03 21.78
C ARG A 311 -21.93 -16.38 21.82
N ARG A 312 -22.71 -15.64 22.62
CA ARG A 312 -24.18 -15.68 22.67
C ARG A 312 -24.72 -14.28 22.42
N GLU A 313 -25.95 -14.18 21.91
CA GLU A 313 -26.61 -12.89 21.63
C GLU A 313 -25.73 -11.98 20.73
N GLU A 314 -25.11 -12.56 19.69
CA GLU A 314 -24.26 -11.81 18.78
C GLU A 314 -25.11 -10.92 17.87
N THR A 315 -24.84 -9.62 17.92
CA THR A 315 -25.50 -8.60 17.12
C THR A 315 -24.44 -7.87 16.29
N SER A 316 -24.70 -7.74 14.99
CA SER A 316 -23.82 -7.05 14.03
C SER A 316 -24.43 -5.71 13.65
N PHE A 317 -23.62 -4.66 13.67
CA PHE A 317 -23.99 -3.30 13.29
C PHE A 317 -23.18 -2.88 12.07
N PHE A 318 -23.85 -2.35 11.05
CA PHE A 318 -23.24 -1.94 9.78
C PHE A 318 -23.01 -0.42 9.69
N SER A 319 -23.42 0.32 10.73
CA SER A 319 -23.07 1.73 10.92
C SER A 319 -22.78 2.03 12.39
N MET A 320 -21.94 3.04 12.64
CA MET A 320 -21.63 3.47 14.00
C MET A 320 -22.87 4.06 14.70
N ASN A 321 -23.74 4.74 13.96
CA ASN A 321 -24.98 5.30 14.50
C ASN A 321 -25.93 4.23 15.04
N GLN A 322 -26.07 3.09 14.34
CA GLN A 322 -26.85 1.95 14.83
C GLN A 322 -26.28 1.40 16.14
N TYR A 323 -24.96 1.28 16.22
CA TYR A 323 -24.28 0.81 17.43
C TYR A 323 -24.43 1.78 18.59
N GLU A 324 -24.24 3.09 18.38
CA GLU A 324 -24.41 4.11 19.43
C GLU A 324 -25.86 4.23 19.90
N ALA A 325 -26.84 4.15 18.99
CA ALA A 325 -28.26 4.11 19.36
C ALA A 325 -28.60 2.87 20.20
N TRP A 326 -28.07 1.70 19.82
CA TRP A 326 -28.21 0.47 20.61
C TRP A 326 -27.55 0.59 21.99
N LYS A 327 -26.33 1.15 22.02
CA LYS A 327 -25.54 1.36 23.24
C LYS A 327 -26.20 2.35 24.19
N ALA A 328 -26.93 3.35 23.69
CA ALA A 328 -27.68 4.30 24.52
C ALA A 328 -28.92 3.65 25.18
N GLN A 329 -29.45 2.57 24.62
CA GLN A 329 -30.66 1.90 25.09
C GLN A 329 -30.39 0.66 25.97
N GLN A 330 -29.16 0.17 26.04
CA GLN A 330 -28.82 -1.10 26.69
C GLN A 330 -27.89 -0.93 27.90
N GLU A 331 -28.11 -1.72 28.96
CA GLU A 331 -27.15 -1.80 30.08
C GLU A 331 -25.89 -2.56 29.65
N ARG A 332 -24.71 -1.92 29.81
CA ARG A 332 -23.40 -2.43 29.33
C ARG A 332 -22.89 -3.69 30.06
N LYS A 333 -23.57 -4.17 31.10
CA LYS A 333 -23.03 -5.26 31.95
C LYS A 333 -23.04 -6.59 31.18
N GLY A 334 -21.85 -7.12 30.92
CA GLY A 334 -21.63 -8.47 30.37
C GLY A 334 -21.53 -8.57 28.85
N PHE A 335 -21.74 -7.47 28.12
CA PHE A 335 -21.51 -7.42 26.67
C PHE A 335 -20.05 -7.08 26.36
N LYS A 336 -19.46 -7.82 25.41
CA LYS A 336 -18.18 -7.51 24.76
C LYS A 336 -18.44 -6.98 23.36
N SER A 337 -17.71 -5.95 22.96
CA SER A 337 -17.77 -5.37 21.62
C SER A 337 -16.42 -5.50 20.93
N LYS A 338 -16.44 -5.66 19.62
CA LYS A 338 -15.24 -5.55 18.77
C LYS A 338 -15.56 -4.76 17.51
N TYR A 339 -14.67 -3.84 17.19
CA TYR A 339 -14.70 -3.08 15.95
C TYR A 339 -14.03 -3.86 14.83
N TYR A 340 -14.60 -3.76 13.63
CA TYR A 340 -14.22 -4.46 12.41
C TYR A 340 -13.96 -3.45 11.28
N LYS A 341 -13.15 -2.40 11.57
CA LYS A 341 -12.80 -1.34 10.59
C LYS A 341 -12.11 -1.90 9.34
N GLY A 342 -11.07 -2.71 9.54
CA GLY A 342 -10.38 -3.40 8.44
C GLY A 342 -10.95 -4.79 8.18
N LEU A 343 -11.10 -5.16 6.91
CA LEU A 343 -11.58 -6.47 6.46
C LEU A 343 -10.72 -7.62 7.00
N GLY A 344 -9.44 -7.38 7.25
CA GLY A 344 -8.51 -8.35 7.86
C GLY A 344 -8.85 -8.73 9.31
N THR A 345 -9.77 -8.01 9.95
CA THR A 345 -10.26 -8.29 11.32
C THR A 345 -11.19 -9.49 11.39
N SER A 346 -11.85 -9.80 10.26
CA SER A 346 -12.75 -10.95 10.13
C SER A 346 -11.98 -12.25 9.98
N THR A 347 -12.44 -13.29 10.65
CA THR A 347 -11.87 -14.64 10.53
C THR A 347 -12.34 -15.30 9.23
N ALA A 348 -11.63 -16.34 8.78
CA ALA A 348 -12.06 -17.14 7.63
C ALA A 348 -13.42 -17.84 7.84
N LYS A 349 -13.83 -18.04 9.09
CA LYS A 349 -15.17 -18.56 9.42
C LYS A 349 -16.24 -17.50 9.17
N GLU A 350 -16.05 -16.30 9.72
CA GLU A 350 -16.95 -15.15 9.50
C GLU A 350 -17.03 -14.79 8.02
N ALA A 351 -15.92 -14.89 7.28
CA ALA A 351 -15.91 -14.74 5.83
C ALA A 351 -16.92 -15.65 5.14
N LYS A 352 -16.86 -16.95 5.45
CA LYS A 352 -17.74 -17.96 4.88
C LYS A 352 -19.20 -17.71 5.26
N GLU A 353 -19.44 -17.16 6.45
CA GLU A 353 -20.78 -16.73 6.88
C GLU A 353 -21.25 -15.56 6.02
N TYR A 354 -20.43 -14.51 5.82
CA TYR A 354 -20.80 -13.38 4.96
C TYR A 354 -21.08 -13.79 3.52
N PHE A 355 -20.26 -14.69 2.94
CA PHE A 355 -20.48 -15.19 1.58
C PHE A 355 -21.65 -16.16 1.47
N ARG A 356 -22.02 -16.84 2.56
CA ARG A 356 -23.24 -17.66 2.61
C ARG A 356 -24.48 -16.76 2.60
N ASP A 357 -24.42 -15.66 3.33
CA ASP A 357 -25.50 -14.68 3.45
C ASP A 357 -25.20 -13.42 2.61
N ILE A 358 -24.73 -13.63 1.37
CA ILE A 358 -24.21 -12.54 0.53
C ILE A 358 -25.27 -11.48 0.21
N GLU A 359 -26.55 -11.87 0.17
CA GLU A 359 -27.66 -10.93 -0.05
C GLU A 359 -27.76 -9.85 1.05
N GLN A 360 -27.27 -10.13 2.26
CA GLN A 360 -27.21 -9.15 3.35
C GLN A 360 -25.95 -8.28 3.33
N HIS A 361 -24.93 -8.70 2.56
CA HIS A 361 -23.62 -8.06 2.47
C HIS A 361 -23.40 -7.39 1.11
N GLU A 362 -24.31 -7.58 0.15
CA GLU A 362 -24.29 -6.96 -1.17
C GLU A 362 -25.22 -5.75 -1.19
N ILE A 363 -24.68 -4.59 -1.57
CA ILE A 363 -25.48 -3.41 -1.90
C ILE A 363 -25.24 -3.07 -3.36
N LYS A 364 -26.34 -2.90 -4.12
CA LYS A 364 -26.29 -2.54 -5.54
C LYS A 364 -26.32 -1.03 -5.74
N PHE A 365 -25.45 -0.50 -6.59
CA PHE A 365 -25.58 0.90 -7.01
C PHE A 365 -26.73 1.04 -8.01
N LYS A 366 -27.56 2.06 -7.79
CA LYS A 366 -28.73 2.36 -8.61
C LYS A 366 -28.59 3.76 -9.22
N TRP A 367 -28.67 3.83 -10.55
CA TRP A 367 -28.81 5.07 -11.27
C TRP A 367 -30.27 5.53 -11.25
N THR A 368 -30.48 6.79 -10.87
CA THR A 368 -31.78 7.41 -10.66
C THR A 368 -32.04 8.59 -11.60
N GLY A 369 -30.99 9.15 -12.21
CA GLY A 369 -31.09 10.25 -13.17
C GLY A 369 -29.76 10.97 -13.37
N GLU A 370 -29.74 12.02 -14.18
CA GLU A 370 -28.50 12.76 -14.51
C GLU A 370 -27.85 13.44 -13.29
N GLN A 371 -28.59 13.67 -12.20
CA GLN A 371 -28.04 14.15 -10.94
C GLN A 371 -26.93 13.25 -10.37
N ASP A 372 -26.98 11.94 -10.65
CA ASP A 372 -25.96 11.00 -10.21
C ASP A 372 -24.62 11.27 -10.90
N GLY A 373 -24.65 11.58 -12.21
CA GLY A 373 -23.46 11.93 -12.98
C GLY A 373 -22.87 13.27 -12.55
N GLU A 374 -23.73 14.23 -12.22
CA GLU A 374 -23.35 15.54 -11.68
C GLU A 374 -22.68 15.41 -10.30
N ALA A 375 -23.21 14.56 -9.42
CA ALA A 375 -22.61 14.28 -8.12
C ALA A 375 -21.22 13.62 -8.25
N ILE A 376 -21.06 12.67 -9.17
CA ILE A 376 -19.75 12.05 -9.45
C ILE A 376 -18.76 13.08 -10.04
N ASP A 377 -19.22 13.94 -10.95
CA ASP A 377 -18.37 15.00 -11.52
C ASP A 377 -17.93 16.00 -10.45
N LEU A 378 -18.83 16.47 -9.59
CA LEU A 378 -18.52 17.32 -8.44
C LEU A 378 -17.36 16.76 -7.60
N ALA A 379 -17.44 15.47 -7.27
CA ALA A 379 -16.47 14.82 -6.39
C ALA A 379 -15.06 14.70 -7.02
N PHE A 380 -14.93 14.49 -8.33
CA PHE A 380 -13.66 14.09 -8.95
C PHE A 380 -13.11 15.04 -10.02
N ASN A 381 -13.88 16.04 -10.47
CA ASN A 381 -13.43 16.99 -11.47
C ASN A 381 -12.53 18.07 -10.83
N LYS A 382 -11.26 18.16 -11.23
CA LYS A 382 -10.31 19.14 -10.66
C LYS A 382 -10.77 20.60 -10.81
N LYS A 383 -11.56 20.92 -11.84
CA LYS A 383 -12.06 22.28 -12.09
C LYS A 383 -13.12 22.74 -11.07
N ARG A 384 -13.69 21.81 -10.31
CA ARG A 384 -14.77 22.05 -9.35
C ARG A 384 -14.27 22.11 -7.90
N ALA A 385 -13.07 22.66 -7.71
CA ALA A 385 -12.49 22.76 -6.38
C ALA A 385 -13.33 23.64 -5.44
N ASP A 386 -13.86 24.76 -5.94
CA ASP A 386 -14.69 25.67 -5.15
C ASP A 386 -16.05 25.06 -4.83
N ASP A 387 -16.72 24.41 -5.79
CA ASP A 387 -17.97 23.67 -5.54
C ASP A 387 -17.79 22.61 -4.43
N ARG A 388 -16.63 21.93 -4.39
CA ARG A 388 -16.33 20.98 -3.32
C ARG A 388 -16.18 21.63 -1.95
N LYS A 389 -15.74 22.89 -1.86
CA LYS A 389 -15.69 23.62 -0.59
C LYS A 389 -17.10 23.81 -0.04
N ASP A 390 -18.02 24.26 -0.88
CA ASP A 390 -19.43 24.45 -0.50
C ASP A 390 -20.09 23.12 -0.15
N TRP A 391 -19.81 22.07 -0.93
CA TRP A 391 -20.29 20.71 -0.67
C TRP A 391 -19.82 20.14 0.68
N ILE A 392 -18.53 20.30 1.01
CA ILE A 392 -17.97 19.84 2.29
C ILE A 392 -18.53 20.68 3.45
N ASN A 393 -18.63 22.00 3.28
CA ASN A 393 -19.16 22.90 4.30
C ASN A 393 -20.66 22.73 4.55
N GLY A 394 -21.42 22.30 3.53
CA GLY A 394 -22.85 22.01 3.63
C GLY A 394 -23.19 20.63 4.20
N TYR A 395 -22.18 19.80 4.54
CA TYR A 395 -22.42 18.48 5.12
C TYR A 395 -22.90 18.59 6.58
N GLU A 396 -24.07 18.02 6.86
CA GLU A 396 -24.62 17.91 8.22
C GLU A 396 -24.11 16.64 8.90
N ASP A 397 -23.41 16.82 10.03
CA ASP A 397 -22.91 15.71 10.84
C ASP A 397 -24.05 14.80 11.30
N GLY A 398 -23.86 13.48 11.11
CA GLY A 398 -24.89 12.48 11.36
C GLY A 398 -25.66 12.04 10.12
N THR A 399 -25.41 12.65 8.95
CA THR A 399 -25.91 12.13 7.66
C THR A 399 -25.12 10.88 7.24
N TYR A 400 -25.81 9.77 6.94
CA TYR A 400 -25.20 8.49 6.56
C TYR A 400 -26.01 7.75 5.48
N VAL A 401 -25.38 6.79 4.82
CA VAL A 401 -26.05 5.87 3.88
C VAL A 401 -26.72 4.74 4.66
N ASP A 402 -28.00 4.51 4.41
CA ASP A 402 -28.74 3.39 4.98
C ASP A 402 -28.43 2.07 4.26
N HIS A 403 -27.45 1.35 4.78
CA HIS A 403 -26.99 0.07 4.23
C HIS A 403 -28.02 -1.08 4.32
N THR A 404 -29.17 -0.91 4.99
CA THR A 404 -30.17 -1.99 5.08
C THR A 404 -31.04 -2.13 3.82
N ARG A 405 -30.97 -1.18 2.87
CA ARG A 405 -31.89 -1.10 1.74
C ARG A 405 -31.50 -1.97 0.53
N GLY A 406 -30.40 -2.72 0.61
CA GLY A 406 -29.88 -3.60 -0.47
C GLY A 406 -29.47 -2.86 -1.75
N SER A 407 -29.67 -1.54 -1.81
CA SER A 407 -29.27 -0.67 -2.91
C SER A 407 -29.03 0.75 -2.43
N VAL A 408 -28.13 1.46 -3.13
CA VAL A 408 -27.75 2.85 -2.84
C VAL A 408 -27.72 3.65 -4.14
N GLY A 409 -28.24 4.88 -4.11
CA GLY A 409 -28.10 5.81 -5.23
C GLY A 409 -26.71 6.44 -5.27
N TYR A 410 -26.18 6.76 -6.45
CA TYR A 410 -24.85 7.40 -6.54
C TYR A 410 -24.83 8.77 -5.84
N THR A 411 -25.90 9.55 -5.97
CA THR A 411 -26.08 10.82 -5.24
C THR A 411 -25.99 10.60 -3.73
N ASP A 412 -26.67 9.58 -3.19
CA ASP A 412 -26.63 9.26 -1.76
C ASP A 412 -25.24 8.82 -1.33
N PHE A 413 -24.59 7.96 -2.11
CA PHE A 413 -23.20 7.56 -1.85
C PHE A 413 -22.26 8.77 -1.82
N VAL A 414 -22.34 9.67 -2.81
CA VAL A 414 -21.49 10.87 -2.86
C VAL A 414 -21.79 11.78 -1.65
N HIS A 415 -23.03 12.21 -1.48
CA HIS A 415 -23.39 13.24 -0.50
C HIS A 415 -23.53 12.74 0.93
N LYS A 416 -23.55 11.43 1.18
CA LYS A 416 -23.72 10.86 2.54
C LYS A 416 -22.55 10.00 2.99
N GLU A 417 -21.75 9.42 2.09
CA GLU A 417 -20.59 8.58 2.43
C GLU A 417 -19.26 9.20 1.95
N LEU A 418 -19.12 9.50 0.65
CA LEU A 418 -17.87 10.03 0.10
C LEU A 418 -17.50 11.41 0.66
N VAL A 419 -18.49 12.25 0.97
CA VAL A 419 -18.27 13.55 1.63
C VAL A 419 -17.58 13.42 2.99
N GLN A 420 -17.83 12.32 3.72
CA GLN A 420 -17.18 12.07 5.00
C GLN A 420 -15.67 11.86 4.82
N PHE A 421 -15.29 11.14 3.76
CA PHE A 421 -13.89 11.05 3.35
C PHE A 421 -13.32 12.42 2.98
N ALA A 422 -14.03 13.21 2.18
CA ALA A 422 -13.54 14.53 1.79
C ALA A 422 -13.29 15.44 3.00
N LYS A 423 -14.22 15.47 3.96
CA LYS A 423 -14.07 16.19 5.24
C LYS A 423 -12.89 15.66 6.05
N TYR A 424 -12.78 14.34 6.17
CA TYR A 424 -11.69 13.67 6.88
C TYR A 424 -10.31 13.92 6.25
N ASP A 425 -10.23 13.93 4.92
CA ASP A 425 -9.01 14.17 4.18
C ASP A 425 -8.50 15.61 4.38
N VAL A 426 -9.41 16.59 4.39
CA VAL A 426 -9.06 17.97 4.76
C VAL A 426 -8.58 18.02 6.21
N GLN A 427 -9.29 17.36 7.15
CA GLN A 427 -8.93 17.33 8.57
C GLN A 427 -7.54 16.74 8.84
N ARG A 428 -7.14 15.68 8.12
CA ARG A 428 -5.80 15.09 8.28
C ARG A 428 -4.70 15.86 7.54
N SER A 429 -5.06 16.65 6.54
CA SER A 429 -4.10 17.31 5.63
C SER A 429 -3.82 18.77 5.97
N VAL A 430 -4.79 19.49 6.53
CA VAL A 430 -4.69 20.90 6.94
C VAL A 430 -4.53 20.98 8.46
N PRO A 431 -3.55 21.74 9.00
CA PRO A 431 -3.36 21.85 10.44
C PRO A 431 -4.36 22.81 11.11
N SER A 432 -4.41 22.76 12.45
CA SER A 432 -5.13 23.75 13.25
C SER A 432 -4.31 25.03 13.41
N LEU A 433 -4.99 26.17 13.43
CA LEU A 433 -4.45 27.49 13.72
C LEU A 433 -3.82 27.57 15.12
N VAL A 434 -4.39 26.84 16.09
CA VAL A 434 -4.01 26.95 17.50
C VAL A 434 -2.62 26.39 17.76
N ASP A 435 -2.36 25.15 17.30
CA ASP A 435 -1.08 24.46 17.52
C ASP A 435 -0.24 24.23 16.26
N GLY A 436 -0.75 24.56 15.08
CA GLY A 436 -0.07 24.31 13.82
C GLY A 436 0.09 22.85 13.45
N PHE A 437 -0.65 21.93 14.09
CA PHE A 437 -0.50 20.50 13.89
C PHE A 437 -1.62 19.86 13.08
N LYS A 438 -1.21 18.92 12.25
CA LYS A 438 -2.07 17.85 11.73
C LYS A 438 -2.32 16.83 12.84
N PRO A 439 -3.43 16.07 12.82
CA PRO A 439 -3.73 15.05 13.83
C PRO A 439 -2.58 14.07 14.09
N SER A 440 -1.89 13.59 13.05
CA SER A 440 -0.75 12.67 13.20
C SER A 440 0.40 13.28 14.02
N GLN A 441 0.71 14.55 13.81
CA GLN A 441 1.76 15.26 14.56
C GLN A 441 1.35 15.43 16.03
N ARG A 442 0.07 15.73 16.27
CA ARG A 442 -0.49 15.87 17.62
C ARG A 442 -0.47 14.57 18.40
N LYS A 443 -0.80 13.44 17.74
CA LYS A 443 -0.67 12.08 18.30
C LYS A 443 0.76 11.75 18.72
N VAL A 444 1.74 12.08 17.88
CA VAL A 444 3.17 11.92 18.22
C VAL A 444 3.53 12.70 19.48
N LEU A 445 3.18 13.99 19.57
CA LEU A 445 3.49 14.80 20.75
C LEU A 445 2.73 14.35 22.00
N PHE A 446 1.46 13.99 21.88
CA PHE A 446 0.68 13.43 22.97
C PHE A 446 1.36 12.22 23.61
N CYS A 447 1.81 11.27 22.79
CA CYS A 447 2.52 10.11 23.30
C CYS A 447 3.91 10.46 23.83
N ALA A 448 4.63 11.42 23.24
CA ALA A 448 5.90 11.90 23.78
C ALA A 448 5.73 12.53 25.17
N PHE A 449 4.64 13.28 25.36
CA PHE A 449 4.23 13.92 26.61
C PHE A 449 3.82 12.91 27.66
N LYS A 450 2.93 11.96 27.31
CA LYS A 450 2.47 10.85 28.16
C LYS A 450 3.64 9.99 28.65
N LYS A 451 4.59 9.67 27.76
CA LYS A 451 5.79 8.90 28.08
C LYS A 451 6.85 9.70 28.84
N LYS A 452 6.72 11.03 28.92
CA LYS A 452 7.76 11.95 29.43
C LYS A 452 9.11 11.68 28.75
N LEU A 453 9.12 11.70 27.41
CA LEU A 453 10.23 11.23 26.59
C LEU A 453 11.48 12.13 26.68
N ARG A 454 12.22 12.04 27.79
CA ARG A 454 13.46 12.80 28.06
C ARG A 454 14.70 12.11 27.52
N ASN A 455 14.69 10.78 27.49
CA ASN A 455 15.79 9.95 27.00
C ASN A 455 15.49 9.46 25.60
N ASP A 456 16.56 9.17 24.85
CA ASP A 456 16.46 8.65 23.49
C ASP A 456 15.71 7.31 23.45
N ILE A 457 14.78 7.19 22.51
CA ILE A 457 14.07 5.97 22.15
C ILE A 457 14.26 5.72 20.65
N LYS A 458 14.35 4.45 20.22
CA LYS A 458 14.35 4.13 18.79
C LYS A 458 13.04 4.59 18.15
N VAL A 459 13.10 5.20 16.98
CA VAL A 459 11.89 5.66 16.27
C VAL A 459 10.92 4.49 16.04
N ALA A 460 11.40 3.32 15.62
CA ALA A 460 10.56 2.13 15.44
C ALA A 460 9.84 1.68 16.74
N GLN A 461 10.48 1.81 17.90
CA GLN A 461 9.85 1.49 19.19
C GLN A 461 8.81 2.55 19.57
N PHE A 462 9.10 3.82 19.27
CA PHE A 462 8.19 4.91 19.57
C PHE A 462 6.92 4.83 18.70
N VAL A 463 7.05 4.44 17.43
CA VAL A 463 5.91 4.19 16.53
C VAL A 463 4.96 3.15 17.11
N GLY A 464 5.46 1.99 17.57
CA GLY A 464 4.62 0.99 18.21
C GLY A 464 3.88 1.52 19.45
N TYR A 465 4.56 2.33 20.27
CA TYR A 465 3.95 2.98 21.43
C TYR A 465 2.87 4.01 21.03
N ILE A 466 3.09 4.80 19.98
CA ILE A 466 2.09 5.77 19.52
C ILE A 466 0.86 5.06 18.95
N SER A 467 1.05 4.02 18.13
CA SER A 467 -0.04 3.23 17.58
C SER A 467 -0.95 2.64 18.66
N GLU A 468 -0.35 2.13 19.74
CA GLU A 468 -1.08 1.59 20.89
C GLU A 468 -1.82 2.67 21.70
N GLN A 469 -1.18 3.81 21.96
CA GLN A 469 -1.65 4.78 22.96
C GLN A 469 -2.51 5.91 22.39
N SER A 470 -2.53 6.09 21.06
CA SER A 470 -3.25 7.18 20.40
C SER A 470 -4.26 6.71 19.36
N ALA A 471 -4.51 5.40 19.27
CA ALA A 471 -5.40 4.80 18.28
C ALA A 471 -5.08 5.29 16.84
N TYR A 472 -3.82 5.12 16.41
CA TYR A 472 -3.41 5.52 15.07
C TYR A 472 -3.73 4.44 14.03
N HIS A 473 -4.56 4.77 13.04
CA HIS A 473 -5.12 3.77 12.11
C HIS A 473 -4.49 3.73 10.70
N HIS A 474 -3.55 4.63 10.35
CA HIS A 474 -3.01 4.76 8.98
C HIS A 474 -1.68 4.04 8.71
N GLY A 475 -1.32 3.10 9.58
CA GLY A 475 -0.11 2.30 9.44
C GLY A 475 1.18 2.98 9.90
N GLU A 476 2.15 2.15 10.27
CA GLU A 476 3.39 2.57 10.96
C GLU A 476 4.31 3.44 10.10
N VAL A 477 4.39 3.19 8.79
CA VAL A 477 5.27 3.94 7.86
C VAL A 477 4.91 5.43 7.80
N SER A 478 3.61 5.75 7.84
CA SER A 478 3.15 7.14 7.87
C SER A 478 3.58 7.85 9.17
N LEU A 479 3.56 7.10 10.27
CA LEU A 479 3.93 7.61 11.59
C LEU A 479 5.44 7.77 11.74
N GLU A 480 6.23 6.85 11.19
CA GLU A 480 7.69 6.97 11.08
C GLU A 480 8.08 8.29 10.40
N ASN A 481 7.51 8.55 9.21
CA ASN A 481 7.74 9.80 8.48
C ASN A 481 7.29 11.03 9.28
N THR A 482 6.18 10.95 10.01
CA THR A 482 5.70 12.06 10.85
C THR A 482 6.70 12.39 11.97
N ILE A 483 7.26 11.38 12.64
CA ILE A 483 8.28 11.56 13.69
C ILE A 483 9.56 12.14 13.09
N VAL A 484 10.01 11.61 11.95
CA VAL A 484 11.20 12.09 11.26
C VAL A 484 11.04 13.58 10.90
N ASN A 485 9.92 13.95 10.28
CA ASN A 485 9.63 15.33 9.90
C ASN A 485 9.56 16.29 11.09
N LEU A 486 9.05 15.86 12.25
CA LEU A 486 9.03 16.67 13.49
C LEU A 486 10.43 16.87 14.11
N ALA A 487 11.38 16.00 13.77
CA ALA A 487 12.74 16.02 14.30
C ALA A 487 13.75 16.75 13.38
N GLN A 488 13.49 16.79 12.07
CA GLN A 488 14.37 17.40 11.07
C GLN A 488 14.72 18.86 11.40
N ASN A 489 15.98 19.22 11.14
CA ASN A 489 16.57 20.52 11.52
C ASN A 489 17.48 21.14 10.43
N PHE A 490 17.45 20.63 9.19
CA PHE A 490 18.22 21.20 8.08
C PHE A 490 17.53 22.46 7.49
N VAL A 491 18.27 23.27 6.72
CA VAL A 491 17.77 24.52 6.13
C VAL A 491 16.55 24.26 5.23
N GLY A 492 15.44 24.94 5.51
CA GLY A 492 14.17 24.76 4.80
C GLY A 492 13.21 23.73 5.42
N SER A 493 13.61 23.07 6.53
CA SER A 493 12.72 22.25 7.37
C SER A 493 12.13 23.06 8.53
N ASN A 494 12.26 22.60 9.78
CA ASN A 494 11.72 23.28 10.96
C ASN A 494 12.65 24.38 11.47
N ASN A 495 12.12 25.58 11.74
CA ASN A 495 12.89 26.58 12.49
C ASN A 495 13.14 26.12 13.94
N THR A 496 12.15 25.44 14.53
CA THR A 496 12.21 24.86 15.87
C THR A 496 11.70 23.42 15.83
N ASN A 497 12.61 22.46 15.76
CA ASN A 497 12.28 21.04 15.82
C ASN A 497 11.82 20.64 17.23
N LEU A 498 10.68 19.96 17.30
CA LEU A 498 10.03 19.58 18.57
C LEU A 498 10.53 18.25 19.12
N LEU A 499 11.13 17.45 18.23
CA LEU A 499 11.86 16.24 18.55
C LEU A 499 13.33 16.42 18.20
N VAL A 500 14.22 15.73 18.92
CA VAL A 500 15.66 15.76 18.64
C VAL A 500 16.00 14.70 17.59
N PRO A 501 16.74 15.04 16.53
CA PRO A 501 17.22 14.07 15.55
C PRO A 501 18.50 13.37 16.06
N SER A 502 18.35 12.32 16.89
CA SER A 502 19.48 11.52 17.39
C SER A 502 19.83 10.41 16.37
N GLY A 503 20.56 10.78 15.31
CA GLY A 503 20.93 9.91 14.21
C GLY A 503 20.77 10.61 12.85
N GLN A 504 20.74 9.84 11.75
CA GLN A 504 20.54 10.39 10.41
C GLN A 504 19.04 10.55 10.09
N PHE A 505 18.50 11.75 10.34
CA PHE A 505 17.08 12.10 10.09
C PHE A 505 16.85 12.73 8.70
N GLY A 506 17.87 12.65 7.85
CA GLY A 506 17.86 13.22 6.51
C GLY A 506 18.41 14.64 6.51
N THR A 507 18.86 15.07 5.35
CA THR A 507 19.61 16.30 5.17
C THR A 507 19.02 17.15 4.06
N ARG A 508 19.57 18.33 3.86
CA ARG A 508 19.20 19.20 2.73
C ARG A 508 19.56 18.62 1.36
N LEU A 509 20.37 17.55 1.29
CA LEU A 509 20.78 16.92 0.04
C LEU A 509 19.58 16.43 -0.76
N GLN A 510 18.60 15.81 -0.08
CA GLN A 510 17.38 15.27 -0.68
C GLN A 510 16.11 15.74 0.03
N GLY A 511 16.18 16.83 0.78
CA GLY A 511 15.04 17.38 1.54
C GLY A 511 14.51 16.40 2.57
N GLY A 512 15.39 15.69 3.28
CA GLY A 512 15.03 14.74 4.33
C GLY A 512 14.70 13.31 3.87
N LYS A 513 14.61 13.07 2.55
CA LYS A 513 14.34 11.72 2.01
C LYS A 513 15.46 10.72 2.27
N ASP A 514 16.67 11.22 2.48
CA ASP A 514 17.90 10.49 2.80
C ASP A 514 18.03 10.09 4.29
N HIS A 515 16.94 10.17 5.06
CA HIS A 515 16.90 9.65 6.42
C HIS A 515 17.15 8.13 6.49
N ALA A 516 17.76 7.68 7.58
CA ALA A 516 17.98 6.27 7.83
C ALA A 516 16.69 5.59 8.33
N ALA A 517 16.62 4.26 8.16
CA ALA A 517 15.46 3.48 8.60
C ALA A 517 15.18 3.65 10.11
N ALA A 518 13.89 3.70 10.48
CA ALA A 518 13.40 3.96 11.84
C ALA A 518 14.00 3.07 12.95
N ARG A 519 14.51 1.88 12.60
CA ARG A 519 15.18 0.95 13.53
C ARG A 519 16.57 1.39 13.97
N TYR A 520 17.22 2.30 13.24
CA TYR A 520 18.60 2.75 13.48
C TYR A 520 18.68 4.15 14.08
N ILE A 521 17.60 4.93 14.00
CA ILE A 521 17.55 6.31 14.48
C ILE A 521 16.79 6.40 15.79
N TYR A 522 17.19 7.37 16.62
CA TYR A 522 16.60 7.61 17.93
C TYR A 522 16.05 9.03 18.02
N THR A 523 15.07 9.23 18.89
CA THR A 523 14.52 10.54 19.14
C THR A 523 14.12 10.73 20.60
N ARG A 524 13.94 11.98 20.99
CA ARG A 524 13.42 12.41 22.29
C ARG A 524 12.79 13.79 22.15
N LEU A 525 12.08 14.25 23.18
CA LEU A 525 11.57 15.63 23.20
C LEU A 525 12.74 16.63 23.18
N SER A 526 12.62 17.62 22.30
CA SER A 526 13.48 18.80 22.37
C SER A 526 13.18 19.55 23.68
N PRO A 527 14.21 20.06 24.40
CA PRO A 527 13.99 20.80 25.65
C PRO A 527 13.03 21.98 25.50
N VAL A 528 13.01 22.61 24.32
CA VAL A 528 12.13 23.74 24.00
C VAL A 528 10.65 23.32 23.94
N THR A 529 10.34 22.05 23.66
CA THR A 529 8.98 21.59 23.40
C THR A 529 8.09 21.72 24.64
N ARG A 530 8.57 21.36 25.84
CA ARG A 530 7.80 21.54 27.07
C ARG A 530 7.79 22.97 27.61
N ILE A 531 8.63 23.85 27.05
CA ILE A 531 8.53 25.31 27.28
C ILE A 531 7.45 25.89 26.37
N LEU A 532 7.39 25.43 25.11
CA LEU A 532 6.35 25.84 24.16
C LEU A 532 4.97 25.36 24.58
N PHE A 533 4.86 24.11 25.05
CA PHE A 533 3.63 23.47 25.52
C PHE A 533 3.73 23.24 27.02
N HIS A 534 3.25 24.21 27.80
CA HIS A 534 3.45 24.22 29.25
C HIS A 534 2.67 23.06 29.89
N PRO A 535 3.26 22.28 30.83
CA PRO A 535 2.56 21.15 31.45
C PRO A 535 1.29 21.50 32.21
N ASP A 536 1.18 22.74 32.71
CA ASP A 536 -0.02 23.19 33.43
C ASP A 536 -1.24 23.31 32.51
N ASP A 537 -1.02 23.56 31.21
CA ASP A 537 -2.10 23.64 30.23
C ASP A 537 -2.69 22.26 29.94
N ASP A 538 -1.92 21.17 30.11
CA ASP A 538 -2.36 19.80 29.81
C ASP A 538 -3.69 19.47 30.54
N ASN A 539 -3.95 20.02 31.74
CA ASN A 539 -5.16 19.71 32.52
C ASN A 539 -6.44 20.43 32.05
N VAL A 540 -6.32 21.46 31.20
CA VAL A 540 -7.48 22.26 30.73
C VAL A 540 -7.80 22.01 29.25
N LEU A 541 -7.02 21.17 28.56
CA LEU A 541 -7.28 20.78 27.18
C LEU A 541 -8.45 19.79 27.09
N GLN A 542 -9.18 19.86 25.97
CA GLN A 542 -10.22 18.89 25.66
C GLN A 542 -9.60 17.68 24.95
N TYR A 543 -9.36 16.61 25.71
CA TYR A 543 -8.93 15.30 25.17
C TYR A 543 -10.05 14.59 24.43
N LEU A 544 -9.71 13.95 23.31
CA LEU A 544 -10.62 13.13 22.53
C LEU A 544 -10.67 11.70 23.11
N ASP A 545 -11.76 11.00 22.82
CA ASP A 545 -11.94 9.58 23.14
C ASP A 545 -12.09 8.80 21.84
N ASP A 546 -11.29 7.75 21.65
CA ASP A 546 -11.45 6.78 20.57
C ASP A 546 -11.58 5.40 21.20
N GLU A 547 -12.75 4.77 21.06
CA GLU A 547 -13.04 3.44 21.59
C GLU A 547 -12.82 3.29 23.12
N GLY A 548 -13.08 4.36 23.90
CA GLY A 548 -12.87 4.39 25.36
C GLY A 548 -11.42 4.61 25.77
N LEU A 549 -10.52 4.81 24.80
CA LEU A 549 -9.15 5.25 25.03
C LEU A 549 -9.11 6.78 24.91
N VAL A 550 -8.68 7.43 25.99
CA VAL A 550 -8.35 8.86 25.94
C VAL A 550 -7.10 9.04 25.07
N ILE A 551 -7.28 9.71 23.95
CA ILE A 551 -6.24 9.98 22.95
C ILE A 551 -5.83 11.47 23.02
N GLU A 552 -5.19 12.01 21.98
CA GLU A 552 -4.71 13.39 21.94
C GLU A 552 -5.84 14.44 22.08
N PRO A 553 -5.53 15.69 22.48
CA PRO A 553 -6.52 16.75 22.56
C PRO A 553 -6.91 17.27 21.18
N LYS A 554 -8.01 18.02 21.10
CA LYS A 554 -8.41 18.70 19.86
C LYS A 554 -7.28 19.54 19.25
N TRP A 555 -6.61 20.29 20.11
CA TRP A 555 -5.39 21.04 19.85
C TRP A 555 -4.55 21.10 21.14
N TYR A 556 -3.30 21.52 21.04
CA TYR A 556 -2.56 22.06 22.19
C TYR A 556 -2.63 23.59 22.20
N CYS A 557 -2.30 24.22 23.34
CA CYS A 557 -2.17 25.66 23.43
C CYS A 557 -0.69 26.04 23.62
N PRO A 558 0.07 26.29 22.55
CA PRO A 558 1.45 26.71 22.70
C PRO A 558 1.56 28.18 23.12
N ILE A 559 2.59 28.53 23.89
CA ILE A 559 2.87 29.93 24.27
C ILE A 559 3.27 30.83 23.07
N LEU A 560 3.65 30.23 21.94
CA LEU A 560 3.94 30.88 20.67
C LEU A 560 3.18 30.17 19.54
N PRO A 561 2.69 30.88 18.52
CA PRO A 561 2.02 30.28 17.36
C PRO A 561 3.01 29.43 16.55
N THR A 562 3.05 28.14 16.84
CA THR A 562 3.94 27.16 16.22
C THR A 562 3.71 27.02 14.72
N VAL A 563 2.48 27.28 14.25
CA VAL A 563 2.11 27.33 12.82
C VAL A 563 2.93 28.36 12.05
N LEU A 564 3.21 29.53 12.64
CA LEU A 564 4.06 30.54 12.02
C LEU A 564 5.54 30.23 12.21
N MET A 565 5.92 29.64 13.35
CA MET A 565 7.32 29.29 13.61
C MET A 565 7.85 28.27 12.60
N ASN A 566 7.11 27.19 12.37
CA ASN A 566 7.56 26.06 11.55
C ASN A 566 6.87 25.98 10.18
N GLY A 567 5.92 26.87 9.89
CA GLY A 567 5.13 26.82 8.67
C GLY A 567 4.19 25.61 8.64
N ALA A 568 3.50 25.47 7.51
CA ALA A 568 2.60 24.35 7.25
C ALA A 568 2.45 24.14 5.74
N ASP A 569 2.46 22.88 5.32
CA ASP A 569 2.14 22.47 3.95
C ASP A 569 1.11 21.34 3.98
N GLY A 570 0.05 21.45 3.19
CA GLY A 570 -1.04 20.50 3.19
C GLY A 570 -1.92 20.63 1.95
N ILE A 571 -2.37 19.48 1.43
CA ILE A 571 -3.30 19.42 0.29
C ILE A 571 -4.38 18.43 0.68
N GLY A 572 -5.62 18.91 0.73
CA GLY A 572 -6.81 18.07 0.93
C GLY A 572 -7.81 18.27 -0.20
N VAL A 573 -8.95 17.58 -0.12
CA VAL A 573 -10.03 17.73 -1.12
C VAL A 573 -10.54 19.18 -1.15
N GLY A 574 -10.28 19.90 -2.25
CA GLY A 574 -10.76 21.27 -2.48
C GLY A 574 -9.99 22.38 -1.74
N TRP A 575 -9.07 22.02 -0.84
CA TRP A 575 -8.31 22.97 -0.02
C TRP A 575 -6.81 22.66 -0.07
N SER A 576 -6.00 23.71 0.08
CA SER A 576 -4.56 23.56 0.28
C SER A 576 -4.08 24.65 1.23
N THR A 577 -2.97 24.42 1.89
CA THR A 577 -2.34 25.39 2.77
C THR A 577 -0.84 25.41 2.52
N ASN A 578 -0.28 26.61 2.46
CA ASN A 578 1.15 26.86 2.34
C ASN A 578 1.49 28.08 3.20
N ILE A 579 2.07 27.81 4.37
CA ILE A 579 2.47 28.81 5.34
C ILE A 579 3.99 28.75 5.45
N PRO A 580 4.71 29.84 5.16
CA PRO A 580 6.15 29.88 5.34
C PRO A 580 6.54 29.91 6.81
N ASN A 581 7.82 29.67 7.06
CA ASN A 581 8.37 29.80 8.40
C ASN A 581 8.67 31.28 8.70
N TYR A 582 8.51 31.66 9.96
CA TYR A 582 8.84 33.00 10.48
C TYR A 582 9.83 32.93 11.64
N ASN A 583 10.49 34.05 11.91
CA ASN A 583 11.46 34.16 12.98
C ASN A 583 10.75 34.15 14.36
N PRO A 584 11.04 33.17 15.25
CA PRO A 584 10.42 33.11 16.57
C PRO A 584 10.63 34.38 17.41
N ARG A 585 11.73 35.12 17.19
CA ARG A 585 12.00 36.37 17.90
C ARG A 585 11.07 37.51 17.48
N GLU A 586 10.69 37.55 16.20
CA GLU A 586 9.73 38.54 15.68
C GLU A 586 8.32 38.22 16.15
N ILE A 587 7.96 36.93 16.19
CA ILE A 587 6.70 36.47 16.77
C ILE A 587 6.60 36.90 18.23
N ILE A 588 7.64 36.64 19.05
CA ILE A 588 7.68 37.07 20.45
C ILE A 588 7.53 38.60 20.57
N ARG A 589 8.21 39.36 19.70
CA ARG A 589 8.10 40.83 19.68
C ARG A 589 6.65 41.27 19.44
N ASN A 590 6.00 40.71 18.43
CA ASN A 590 4.62 41.05 18.09
C ASN A 590 3.61 40.66 19.17
N LEU A 591 3.78 39.49 19.78
CA LEU A 591 2.94 39.08 20.92
C LEU A 591 3.08 40.07 22.09
N ARG A 592 4.30 40.50 22.40
CA ARG A 592 4.54 41.52 23.45
C ARG A 592 3.97 42.88 23.10
N MET A 593 4.00 43.28 21.83
CA MET A 593 3.37 44.51 21.37
C MET A 593 1.85 44.42 21.51
N MET A 594 1.25 43.31 21.08
CA MET A 594 -0.18 43.04 21.19
C MET A 594 -0.66 43.06 22.66
N LEU A 595 0.08 42.42 23.57
CA LEU A 595 -0.21 42.46 25.02
C LEU A 595 -0.15 43.88 25.63
N ARG A 596 0.57 44.80 24.98
CA ARG A 596 0.66 46.22 25.39
C ARG A 596 -0.34 47.11 24.64
N GLY A 597 -1.21 46.54 23.79
CA GLY A 597 -2.14 47.29 22.94
C GLY A 597 -1.45 48.10 21.84
N MET A 598 -0.21 47.75 21.46
CA MET A 598 0.53 48.40 20.38
C MET A 598 0.27 47.68 19.04
N PRO A 599 0.27 48.39 17.90
CA PRO A 599 0.14 47.77 16.59
C PRO A 599 1.30 46.79 16.35
N MET A 600 1.00 45.61 15.80
CA MET A 600 2.03 44.63 15.46
C MET A 600 2.91 45.13 14.32
N ALA A 601 4.19 44.79 14.35
CA ALA A 601 5.10 45.02 13.23
C ALA A 601 4.86 43.97 12.13
N GLU A 602 5.04 44.37 10.88
CA GLU A 602 5.06 43.43 9.76
C GLU A 602 6.18 42.39 9.96
N MET A 603 5.89 41.13 9.64
CA MET A 603 6.85 40.02 9.69
C MET A 603 7.09 39.50 8.29
N HIS A 604 8.33 39.12 8.02
CA HIS A 604 8.71 38.52 6.74
C HIS A 604 9.15 37.07 6.93
N PRO A 605 8.91 36.20 5.93
CA PRO A 605 9.36 34.81 5.97
C PRO A 605 10.86 34.70 6.28
N TRP A 606 11.20 33.76 7.16
CA TRP A 606 12.56 33.54 7.64
C TRP A 606 12.79 32.06 7.94
N TYR A 607 13.91 31.53 7.45
CA TYR A 607 14.30 30.14 7.64
C TYR A 607 15.62 30.04 8.40
N LYS A 608 15.64 29.23 9.45
CA LYS A 608 16.81 29.02 10.28
C LYS A 608 17.99 28.46 9.47
N GLY A 609 19.12 29.17 9.54
CA GLY A 609 20.37 28.75 8.90
C GLY A 609 20.47 29.08 7.41
N PHE A 610 19.42 29.63 6.79
CA PHE A 610 19.47 30.10 5.40
C PHE A 610 20.36 31.33 5.28
N GLN A 611 21.29 31.32 4.32
CA GLN A 611 22.26 32.40 4.12
C GLN A 611 21.94 33.32 2.93
N GLY A 612 20.92 32.98 2.15
CA GLY A 612 20.45 33.79 1.03
C GLY A 612 19.58 34.96 1.48
N SER A 613 18.87 35.56 0.53
CA SER A 613 17.95 36.67 0.79
C SER A 613 16.51 36.28 0.54
N ILE A 614 15.61 36.81 1.37
CA ILE A 614 14.16 36.72 1.20
C ILE A 614 13.63 38.15 1.21
N LEU A 615 13.20 38.64 0.06
CA LEU A 615 12.77 40.02 -0.10
C LEU A 615 11.30 40.06 -0.57
N PRO A 616 10.48 40.98 -0.03
CA PRO A 616 9.14 41.19 -0.54
C PRO A 616 9.20 41.64 -2.00
N ASN A 617 8.23 41.21 -2.80
CA ASN A 617 8.09 41.65 -4.16
C ASN A 617 7.28 42.95 -4.19
N ASP A 618 7.92 44.06 -4.56
CA ASP A 618 7.31 45.39 -4.60
C ASP A 618 6.06 45.46 -5.52
N ARG A 619 5.93 44.54 -6.50
CA ARG A 619 4.82 44.54 -7.47
C ARG A 619 3.63 43.70 -7.02
N GLU A 620 3.86 42.69 -6.18
CA GLU A 620 2.85 41.71 -5.77
C GLU A 620 2.89 41.56 -4.24
N PRO A 621 2.08 42.33 -3.49
CA PRO A 621 2.01 42.20 -2.03
C PRO A 621 1.74 40.76 -1.61
N GLY A 622 2.47 40.27 -0.60
CA GLY A 622 2.38 38.89 -0.13
C GLY A 622 3.16 37.87 -0.96
N LYS A 623 3.90 38.30 -1.99
CA LYS A 623 4.85 37.46 -2.71
C LYS A 623 6.27 37.86 -2.32
N TYR A 624 7.14 36.86 -2.21
CA TYR A 624 8.52 37.01 -1.82
C TYR A 624 9.42 36.36 -2.88
N GLU A 625 10.56 36.99 -3.15
CA GLU A 625 11.65 36.40 -3.93
C GLU A 625 12.68 35.82 -2.95
N VAL A 626 12.94 34.52 -3.09
CA VAL A 626 13.94 33.79 -2.31
C VAL A 626 15.13 33.54 -3.21
N THR A 627 16.26 34.19 -2.90
CA THR A 627 17.46 34.17 -3.73
C THR A 627 18.61 33.47 -2.99
N GLY A 628 19.24 32.49 -3.66
CA GLY A 628 20.45 31.82 -3.20
C GLY A 628 21.69 32.73 -3.27
N VAL A 629 22.89 32.17 -3.07
CA VAL A 629 24.14 32.93 -3.10
C VAL A 629 25.06 32.38 -4.18
N ILE A 630 25.39 33.23 -5.14
CA ILE A 630 26.37 32.99 -6.21
C ILE A 630 27.40 34.11 -6.21
N ARG A 631 28.67 33.77 -6.40
CA ARG A 631 29.79 34.72 -6.47
C ARG A 631 30.68 34.38 -7.65
N LYS A 632 31.11 35.42 -8.37
CA LYS A 632 32.17 35.28 -9.37
C LYS A 632 33.52 35.31 -8.69
N ARG A 633 34.32 34.28 -8.91
CA ARG A 633 35.71 34.23 -8.41
C ARG A 633 36.67 34.88 -9.40
N ASP A 634 36.53 34.55 -10.68
CA ASP A 634 37.37 35.05 -11.77
C ASP A 634 36.60 35.04 -13.11
N GLY A 635 37.29 35.24 -14.24
CA GLY A 635 36.67 35.34 -15.57
C GLY A 635 35.98 34.07 -16.08
N THR A 636 36.19 32.94 -15.42
CA THR A 636 35.72 31.61 -15.85
C THR A 636 35.04 30.82 -14.73
N THR A 637 35.21 31.24 -13.48
CA THR A 637 34.82 30.46 -12.30
C THR A 637 33.75 31.15 -11.46
N LEU A 638 32.69 30.41 -11.14
CA LEU A 638 31.60 30.80 -10.25
C LEU A 638 31.52 29.89 -9.02
N GLU A 639 31.17 30.45 -7.87
CA GLU A 639 30.95 29.73 -6.63
C GLU A 639 29.49 29.89 -6.18
N ILE A 640 28.78 28.79 -6.02
CA ILE A 640 27.40 28.76 -5.50
C ILE A 640 27.45 28.18 -4.10
N THR A 641 27.14 29.01 -3.09
CA THR A 641 27.31 28.67 -1.67
C THR A 641 25.98 28.54 -0.92
N GLU A 642 24.87 28.92 -1.54
CA GLU A 642 23.54 28.71 -0.99
C GLU A 642 22.51 28.55 -2.12
N LEU A 643 21.58 27.60 -1.95
CA LEU A 643 20.45 27.39 -2.86
C LEU A 643 19.18 27.99 -2.25
N PRO A 644 18.20 28.42 -3.08
CA PRO A 644 16.91 28.84 -2.57
C PRO A 644 16.26 27.79 -1.66
N VAL A 645 15.46 28.26 -0.71
CA VAL A 645 14.75 27.38 0.24
C VAL A 645 13.91 26.34 -0.51
N LYS A 646 13.97 25.08 -0.06
CA LYS A 646 13.34 23.90 -0.70
C LYS A 646 13.89 23.49 -2.07
N ASN A 647 15.02 24.06 -2.50
CA ASN A 647 15.81 23.52 -3.61
C ASN A 647 16.93 22.61 -3.05
N TRP A 648 16.82 21.32 -3.29
CA TRP A 648 17.71 20.31 -2.72
C TRP A 648 18.97 20.11 -3.57
N THR A 649 20.08 19.82 -2.91
CA THR A 649 21.40 19.73 -3.55
C THR A 649 21.45 18.72 -4.68
N GLN A 650 20.84 17.53 -4.49
CA GLN A 650 20.83 16.47 -5.51
C GLN A 650 20.04 16.88 -6.76
N ASN A 651 18.85 17.49 -6.58
CA ASN A 651 18.06 18.00 -7.71
C ASN A 651 18.79 19.13 -8.45
N TYR A 652 19.52 19.97 -7.72
CA TYR A 652 20.29 21.05 -8.31
C TYR A 652 21.54 20.53 -9.04
N LYS A 653 22.18 19.47 -8.54
CA LYS A 653 23.26 18.77 -9.21
C LYS A 653 22.81 18.21 -10.56
N GLU A 654 21.69 17.49 -10.60
CA GLU A 654 21.11 16.97 -11.84
C GLU A 654 20.87 18.09 -12.86
N PHE A 655 20.40 19.25 -12.39
CA PHE A 655 20.26 20.45 -13.23
C PHE A 655 21.61 20.96 -13.77
N LEU A 656 22.69 20.98 -12.98
CA LEU A 656 24.00 21.37 -13.48
C LEU A 656 24.56 20.35 -14.48
N GLU A 657 24.35 19.05 -14.26
CA GLU A 657 24.73 17.98 -15.21
C GLU A 657 24.02 18.14 -16.57
N GLU A 658 22.76 18.57 -16.58
CA GLU A 658 22.02 18.90 -17.82
C GLU A 658 22.63 20.09 -18.58
N LEU A 659 23.31 21.01 -17.88
CA LEU A 659 23.99 22.15 -18.50
C LEU A 659 25.39 21.80 -19.04
N MET A 660 25.90 20.61 -18.75
CA MET A 660 27.20 20.13 -19.24
C MET A 660 27.11 19.64 -20.70
N PRO A 661 28.24 19.58 -21.42
CA PRO A 661 28.30 18.94 -22.73
C PRO A 661 27.99 17.44 -22.59
N LYS A 662 27.03 16.92 -23.36
CA LYS A 662 26.71 15.48 -23.36
C LYS A 662 27.89 14.67 -23.94
N ASP A 663 28.30 13.62 -23.24
CA ASP A 663 29.41 12.76 -23.64
C ASP A 663 29.21 12.18 -25.06
N GLY A 664 30.16 12.43 -25.95
CA GLY A 664 30.16 11.96 -27.35
C GLY A 664 30.52 13.01 -28.40
N LYS A 665 30.56 14.29 -28.05
CA LYS A 665 31.00 15.38 -28.95
C LYS A 665 32.05 16.28 -28.28
N LYS A 666 33.21 15.71 -27.91
CA LYS A 666 34.40 16.53 -27.62
C LYS A 666 34.95 17.04 -28.95
N GLY A 667 34.50 18.21 -29.40
CA GLY A 667 35.07 18.89 -30.58
C GLY A 667 34.11 19.71 -31.43
N GLU A 668 32.80 19.60 -31.24
CA GLU A 668 31.82 20.50 -31.87
C GLU A 668 31.09 21.24 -30.75
N GLU A 669 31.12 22.58 -30.79
CA GLU A 669 30.30 23.43 -29.92
C GLU A 669 28.84 23.02 -30.05
N SER A 670 28.34 22.21 -29.11
CA SER A 670 26.91 22.06 -28.95
C SER A 670 26.41 23.41 -28.43
N SER A 671 25.58 24.08 -29.22
CA SER A 671 25.04 25.41 -28.93
C SER A 671 24.18 25.48 -27.66
N GLU A 672 24.00 24.35 -26.94
CA GLU A 672 23.16 24.23 -25.75
C GLU A 672 23.94 24.09 -24.43
N SER A 673 25.23 23.72 -24.44
CA SER A 673 25.99 23.56 -23.17
C SER A 673 26.26 24.93 -22.55
N THR A 674 25.93 25.13 -21.28
CA THR A 674 26.12 26.42 -20.60
C THR A 674 27.40 26.44 -19.75
N ILE A 675 27.78 25.30 -19.17
CA ILE A 675 28.96 25.14 -18.32
C ILE A 675 29.95 24.14 -18.94
N GLU A 676 31.23 24.23 -18.58
CA GLU A 676 32.25 23.26 -19.02
C GLU A 676 32.38 22.09 -18.03
N ASP A 677 32.44 22.42 -16.74
CA ASP A 677 32.65 21.47 -15.64
C ASP A 677 32.12 22.08 -14.34
N PHE A 678 31.86 21.25 -13.34
CA PHE A 678 31.63 21.72 -11.98
C PHE A 678 32.19 20.76 -10.93
N ARG A 679 32.58 21.30 -9.77
CA ARG A 679 33.06 20.54 -8.62
C ARG A 679 32.17 20.79 -7.40
N GLU A 680 32.07 19.78 -6.54
CA GLU A 680 31.20 19.78 -5.37
C GLU A 680 32.02 19.67 -4.09
N TYR A 681 31.79 20.57 -3.15
CA TYR A 681 32.43 20.58 -1.82
C TYR A 681 31.38 20.68 -0.70
N HIS A 682 30.26 19.97 -0.88
CA HIS A 682 29.11 20.03 0.02
C HIS A 682 29.39 19.36 1.36
N THR A 683 28.65 19.77 2.38
CA THR A 683 28.50 19.02 3.62
C THR A 683 27.03 18.61 3.79
N GLU A 684 26.69 17.91 4.87
CA GLU A 684 25.29 17.61 5.22
C GLU A 684 24.44 18.87 5.47
N SER A 685 25.07 20.02 5.77
CA SER A 685 24.37 21.26 6.16
C SER A 685 24.61 22.44 5.20
N SER A 686 25.68 22.40 4.41
CA SER A 686 26.08 23.48 3.50
C SER A 686 26.17 23.03 2.04
N VAL A 687 25.90 23.97 1.14
CA VAL A 687 26.07 23.80 -0.31
C VAL A 687 27.32 24.55 -0.75
N HIS A 688 28.05 23.97 -1.71
CA HIS A 688 29.21 24.60 -2.32
C HIS A 688 29.50 23.95 -3.68
N PHE A 689 29.07 24.59 -4.76
CA PHE A 689 29.45 24.24 -6.13
C PHE A 689 30.48 25.23 -6.65
N VAL A 690 31.50 24.72 -7.35
CA VAL A 690 32.45 25.52 -8.12
C VAL A 690 32.22 25.20 -9.59
N VAL A 691 31.68 26.15 -10.35
CA VAL A 691 31.27 25.99 -11.74
C VAL A 691 32.29 26.67 -12.65
N THR A 692 32.75 25.95 -13.68
CA THR A 692 33.68 26.44 -14.69
C THR A 692 32.95 26.69 -16.01
N MET A 693 33.22 27.83 -16.64
CA MET A 693 32.60 28.28 -17.89
C MET A 693 33.64 28.91 -18.82
N THR A 694 33.34 28.94 -20.12
CA THR A 694 34.13 29.77 -21.04
C THR A 694 33.95 31.27 -20.72
N PRO A 695 34.97 32.12 -20.98
CA PRO A 695 34.86 33.56 -20.78
C PRO A 695 33.71 34.21 -21.57
N GLU A 696 33.31 33.62 -22.69
CA GLU A 696 32.19 34.10 -23.51
C GLU A 696 30.84 33.78 -22.87
N LYS A 697 30.63 32.53 -22.43
CA LYS A 697 29.42 32.11 -21.72
C LYS A 697 29.28 32.81 -20.37
N MET A 698 30.40 33.05 -19.67
CA MET A 698 30.42 33.83 -18.44
C MET A 698 29.90 35.26 -18.66
N ARG A 699 30.40 35.96 -19.70
CA ARG A 699 29.92 37.31 -20.07
C ARG A 699 28.45 37.32 -20.51
N ALA A 700 27.95 36.22 -21.08
CA ALA A 700 26.53 36.08 -21.42
C ALA A 700 25.67 35.88 -20.16
N ALA A 701 26.10 35.02 -19.24
CA ALA A 701 25.43 34.76 -17.96
C ALA A 701 25.39 36.02 -17.07
N GLU A 702 26.46 36.81 -17.02
CA GLU A 702 26.49 38.09 -16.30
C GLU A 702 25.49 39.09 -16.88
N ARG A 703 25.40 39.18 -18.21
CA ARG A 703 24.43 40.06 -18.88
C ARG A 703 22.98 39.64 -18.63
N ALA A 704 22.72 38.34 -18.52
CA ALA A 704 21.40 37.81 -18.20
C ALA A 704 21.06 37.87 -16.69
N GLY A 705 22.08 38.04 -15.84
CA GLY A 705 22.01 37.89 -14.39
C GLY A 705 22.37 36.47 -13.96
N LEU A 706 23.35 36.32 -13.06
CA LEU A 706 23.87 35.03 -12.64
C LEU A 706 22.79 34.21 -11.91
N GLU A 707 22.06 34.84 -10.99
CA GLU A 707 21.02 34.20 -10.21
C GLU A 707 19.88 33.67 -11.10
N LYS A 708 19.55 34.41 -12.17
CA LYS A 708 18.55 34.00 -13.15
C LYS A 708 19.06 32.83 -14.00
N THR A 709 20.28 32.94 -14.51
CA THR A 709 20.92 31.94 -15.37
C THR A 709 21.01 30.58 -14.67
N PHE A 710 21.40 30.59 -13.40
CA PHE A 710 21.57 29.40 -12.58
C PHE A 710 20.33 29.01 -11.77
N LYS A 711 19.15 29.59 -12.05
CA LYS A 711 17.88 29.29 -11.35
C LYS A 711 18.00 29.36 -9.81
N LEU A 712 18.79 30.32 -9.31
CA LEU A 712 18.97 30.60 -7.89
C LEU A 712 17.94 31.58 -7.34
N LYS A 713 16.81 31.74 -8.03
CA LYS A 713 15.65 32.50 -7.57
C LYS A 713 14.43 31.58 -7.55
N SER A 714 13.72 31.61 -6.44
CA SER A 714 12.40 30.96 -6.29
C SER A 714 11.41 31.97 -5.72
N SER A 715 10.13 31.65 -5.77
CA SER A 715 9.07 32.50 -5.23
C SER A 715 8.35 31.81 -4.09
N LEU A 716 7.99 32.60 -3.08
CA LEU A 716 7.19 32.19 -1.95
C LEU A 716 5.97 33.10 -1.86
N ALA A 717 4.78 32.54 -1.62
CA ALA A 717 3.54 33.30 -1.55
C ALA A 717 2.89 33.13 -0.17
N THR A 718 2.29 34.19 0.35
CA THR A 718 1.55 34.22 1.62
C THR A 718 0.04 34.34 1.41
N SER A 719 -0.45 34.09 0.20
CA SER A 719 -1.87 34.22 -0.15
C SER A 719 -2.72 33.00 0.19
N ASN A 720 -2.10 31.85 0.50
CA ASN A 720 -2.79 30.57 0.69
C ASN A 720 -2.59 30.01 2.11
N MET A 721 -3.11 30.72 3.11
CA MET A 721 -2.98 30.37 4.53
C MET A 721 -4.29 29.80 5.08
N VAL A 722 -4.68 28.63 4.59
CA VAL A 722 -5.90 27.94 5.05
C VAL A 722 -5.59 27.13 6.31
N LEU A 723 -6.39 27.29 7.36
CA LEU A 723 -6.24 26.56 8.62
C LEU A 723 -7.60 26.20 9.23
N PHE A 724 -7.62 25.23 10.14
CA PHE A 724 -8.78 25.04 11.01
C PHE A 724 -8.71 25.99 12.20
N ASP A 725 -9.78 26.74 12.46
CA ASP A 725 -9.93 27.55 13.67
C ASP A 725 -10.08 26.69 14.94
N ALA A 726 -10.34 27.34 16.08
CA ALA A 726 -10.43 26.66 17.37
C ALA A 726 -11.67 25.76 17.48
N GLU A 727 -12.73 26.09 16.75
CA GLU A 727 -14.00 25.38 16.66
C GLU A 727 -13.95 24.20 15.66
N GLY A 728 -12.90 24.12 14.85
CA GLY A 728 -12.70 23.08 13.84
C GLY A 728 -13.36 23.41 12.49
N LYS A 729 -13.67 24.69 12.25
CA LYS A 729 -14.10 25.19 10.94
C LYS A 729 -12.87 25.67 10.17
N ILE A 730 -12.88 25.43 8.87
CA ILE A 730 -11.80 25.83 7.99
C ILE A 730 -11.94 27.32 7.60
N THR A 731 -10.85 28.07 7.71
CA THR A 731 -10.79 29.53 7.51
C THR A 731 -9.66 29.92 6.58
#